data_AF-A0A679L858-F1
#
_entry.id   AF-A0A679L858-F1
#
_cell.length_a   1.000
_cell.length_b   1.000
_cell.length_c   1.000
_cell.angle_alpha   90.00
_cell.angle_beta   90.00
_cell.angle_gamma   90.00
#
_symmetry.space_group_name_H-M   'P 1'
#
loop_
_entity.id
_entity.type
_entity.pdbx_description
1 polymer ?
#
loop_
_entity_poly.entity_id
_entity_poly.type
_entity_poly.pdbx_seq_one_letter_code
_entity_poly.pdbx_strand_id
1 'polypeptide(L)'
;MSKMRKFFGTTLFVFFVNLYIHQNNVVSNEIVNFKNPNLRNGWTDKNIILQGEENEENPKQEQPTARINETHVTKKNKQAKRAEDAKQAAEAAQKEAEDEFKKIVDVAEKVGSEEKIKEAVEKLKKVAEDAKGKATDKTKKVQEEAKKATDAGTPAMASFYADNADNAKVEAMKEADKVKKVSEIAQHVANAYEAKKEAEKAKEEAENAVQEIQKAKKEADIAKNAATKLMEESKKKETEEETKRLETAKKNVEQALQKIEEELKNAEENKTKATEATKTVTEAAIKAVTEGVTDDTIKAVTEATTEAGNNEQNAAIDATKVSSIAEDSKKAVEAAKEATKAKGEAEIQAGIAKIIVALEEAKIAAKEAALAKNLADELARMATSANVPKEEATEKATQANKKAQEIEALLEEIKKIESEEKRLEKVNEAKEKVQKATEAKNVVEKAKVEAEIAVSVARVHVAKQEATRLAEVADEEKNKAKEAAEAAENAKKEAEKVSEKLKNVPEVTEAVKSAKEEAENAKKEEEQAEMESIDAAQEEYTLQYPLLMVTEAANEAKAAEGEDIKTTLENAQKKALQALEQANHKAQETFKLTQKAIDASKKAQKAAEVAKAEAAKAQAYEALEDVKKEEQKMKQLAVKEEKSHVSELEKKAAEGAGKVAEGEVEKVKVEAEKANTAADKAKKATTLEEAKAEAIKAIDASEKAQNGAKISLQKIEFEYLKLMNQDVLEPLEIPTEEMHNLIDKNEEVEDEVEDTESKEDDPEEEKEVDDEEEAEAGDMEDKELEEEEEEEEEEEDDEEEAVEEEEEVKEKEVANPTETHDGEQEEAKEGEENGEHPSPSNTTSESQNTNVQSPEQVVKPLSDSKAQALLTDTSKDLVDLKKKVDQITKNIMNTLDGDTAVLDTLKDFAKDLNQFILTW
;
A
#
# COMPACT_ATOMS: atom_id res chain seq x y z
N MET A 1 -14.24 -5.10 25.03
CA MET A 1 -13.61 -5.87 26.12
C MET A 1 -12.61 -5.00 26.91
N SER A 2 -13.06 -4.14 27.84
CA SER A 2 -12.17 -3.06 28.39
C SER A 2 -11.63 -3.29 29.81
N LYS A 3 -12.36 -3.95 30.72
CA LYS A 3 -11.98 -4.00 32.15
C LYS A 3 -10.77 -4.87 32.51
N MET A 4 -10.34 -5.83 31.67
CA MET A 4 -9.20 -6.71 31.99
C MET A 4 -7.82 -6.06 31.83
N ARG A 5 -7.65 -5.10 30.89
CA ARG A 5 -6.31 -4.50 30.63
C ARG A 5 -5.76 -3.70 31.83
N LYS A 6 -6.63 -3.14 32.68
CA LYS A 6 -6.20 -2.33 33.84
C LYS A 6 -5.65 -3.15 35.03
N PHE A 7 -6.00 -4.43 35.18
CA PHE A 7 -5.51 -5.25 36.30
C PHE A 7 -4.07 -5.77 36.13
N PHE A 8 -3.63 -6.01 34.88
CA PHE A 8 -2.25 -6.44 34.62
C PHE A 8 -1.23 -5.31 34.82
N GLY A 9 -1.55 -4.09 34.36
CA GLY A 9 -0.64 -2.94 34.44
C GLY A 9 -0.19 -2.59 35.87
N THR A 10 -1.14 -2.47 36.81
CA THR A 10 -0.83 -2.10 38.20
C THR A 10 0.05 -3.16 38.89
N THR A 11 -0.24 -4.44 38.66
CA THR A 11 0.50 -5.55 39.26
C THR A 11 1.95 -5.60 38.75
N LEU A 12 2.15 -5.35 37.45
CA LEU A 12 3.49 -5.29 36.85
C LEU A 12 4.28 -4.06 37.34
N PHE A 13 3.63 -2.90 37.46
CA PHE A 13 4.26 -1.67 37.94
C PHE A 13 4.77 -1.78 39.38
N VAL A 14 3.99 -2.37 40.28
CA VAL A 14 4.43 -2.64 41.68
C VAL A 14 5.65 -3.57 41.71
N PHE A 15 5.73 -4.56 40.81
CA PHE A 15 6.87 -5.45 40.71
C PHE A 15 8.15 -4.72 40.29
N PHE A 16 8.07 -3.83 39.29
CA PHE A 16 9.21 -3.01 38.84
C PHE A 16 9.66 -1.98 39.89
N VAL A 17 8.73 -1.33 40.60
CA VAL A 17 9.08 -0.40 41.70
C VAL A 17 9.81 -1.12 42.82
N ASN A 18 9.36 -2.33 43.20
CA ASN A 18 10.01 -3.13 44.23
C ASN A 18 11.42 -3.62 43.79
N LEU A 19 11.61 -3.89 42.50
CA LEU A 19 12.92 -4.24 41.93
C LEU A 19 13.89 -3.04 41.94
N TYR A 20 13.40 -1.85 41.58
CA TYR A 20 14.18 -0.61 41.53
C TYR A 20 14.68 -0.16 42.93
N ILE A 21 13.83 -0.30 43.96
CA ILE A 21 14.19 -0.02 45.36
C ILE A 21 15.31 -0.95 45.85
N HIS A 22 15.35 -2.21 45.38
CA HIS A 22 16.42 -3.15 45.76
C HIS A 22 17.78 -2.89 45.09
N GLN A 23 17.81 -2.25 43.92
CA GLN A 23 19.07 -1.99 43.19
C GLN A 23 19.77 -0.70 43.65
N ASN A 24 19.02 0.33 44.06
CA ASN A 24 19.60 1.65 44.38
C ASN A 24 19.97 1.88 45.86
N ASN A 25 19.79 0.90 46.75
CA ASN A 25 19.93 1.10 48.20
C ASN A 25 21.29 0.62 48.77
N VAL A 26 22.37 0.68 47.97
CA VAL A 26 23.76 0.47 48.43
C VAL A 26 24.41 1.84 48.65
N VAL A 27 24.03 2.51 49.75
CA VAL A 27 24.70 3.73 50.18
C VAL A 27 26.01 3.38 50.88
N SER A 28 27.13 3.80 50.31
CA SER A 28 28.48 3.54 50.83
C SER A 28 28.67 4.12 52.24
N ASN A 29 29.14 3.30 53.17
CA ASN A 29 29.55 3.73 54.52
C ASN A 29 31.03 3.41 54.77
N GLU A 30 31.90 3.99 53.94
CA GLU A 30 33.33 4.08 54.19
C GLU A 30 33.70 5.57 54.36
N ILE A 31 34.01 5.99 55.59
CA ILE A 31 34.54 7.32 55.88
C ILE A 31 35.93 7.16 56.50
N VAL A 32 36.94 7.09 55.64
CA VAL A 32 38.33 7.32 56.03
C VAL A 32 38.48 8.80 56.40
N ASN A 33 38.91 9.10 57.63
CA ASN A 33 39.24 10.48 58.01
C ASN A 33 40.68 10.60 58.54
N PHE A 34 41.55 11.14 57.68
CA PHE A 34 42.96 11.37 57.96
C PHE A 34 43.24 12.89 57.92
N LYS A 35 43.26 13.57 59.08
CA LYS A 35 44.27 14.59 59.47
C LYS A 35 44.00 15.27 60.83
N ASN A 36 45.09 15.70 61.46
CA ASN A 36 45.11 16.51 62.68
C ASN A 36 44.39 17.86 62.52
N PRO A 37 44.00 18.46 63.66
CA PRO A 37 44.70 19.71 64.04
C PRO A 37 45.34 19.66 65.44
N ASN A 38 46.50 20.33 65.57
CA ASN A 38 47.05 20.72 66.87
C ASN A 38 46.29 21.94 67.42
N LEU A 39 45.94 21.94 68.70
CA LEU A 39 45.86 23.10 69.65
C LEU A 39 45.33 22.53 70.99
N ARG A 40 46.14 22.22 72.03
CA ARG A 40 47.02 23.04 72.90
C ARG A 40 46.28 23.55 74.16
N ASN A 41 46.93 23.34 75.32
CA ASN A 41 46.46 23.55 76.70
C ASN A 41 45.50 22.43 77.20
N GLY A 42 45.55 21.93 78.45
CA GLY A 42 46.42 22.24 79.60
C GLY A 42 47.08 20.99 80.23
N TRP A 43 47.82 21.17 81.32
CA TRP A 43 48.79 20.19 81.87
C TRP A 43 48.63 20.00 83.40
N THR A 44 49.52 19.23 84.04
CA THR A 44 49.63 18.89 85.49
C THR A 44 48.62 17.82 86.01
N ASP A 45 49.00 16.87 86.89
CA ASP A 45 50.33 16.59 87.48
C ASP A 45 50.55 15.14 88.03
N LYS A 46 51.78 14.63 87.78
CA LYS A 46 52.73 13.88 88.66
C LYS A 46 52.46 12.49 89.31
N ASN A 47 53.60 11.77 89.36
CA ASN A 47 54.04 10.61 90.19
C ASN A 47 53.64 9.19 89.70
N ILE A 48 54.55 8.29 89.25
CA ILE A 48 55.94 7.90 89.63
C ILE A 48 55.90 7.12 90.99
N ILE A 49 56.40 5.88 91.12
CA ILE A 49 57.83 5.42 91.22
C ILE A 49 58.00 3.94 90.75
N LEU A 50 59.24 3.54 90.43
CA LEU A 50 59.73 2.23 89.93
C LEU A 50 60.44 1.37 91.03
N GLN A 51 61.07 0.24 90.62
CA GLN A 51 62.00 -0.64 91.38
C GLN A 51 61.32 -1.69 92.29
N GLY A 52 61.97 -2.82 92.63
CA GLY A 52 63.30 -3.36 92.28
C GLY A 52 63.70 -4.48 93.26
N GLU A 53 64.61 -5.38 92.88
CA GLU A 53 64.87 -6.65 93.61
C GLU A 53 66.05 -6.62 94.61
N GLU A 54 66.19 -7.74 95.34
CA GLU A 54 67.40 -8.31 96.00
C GLU A 54 67.70 -8.11 97.52
N ASN A 55 67.71 -9.28 98.20
CA ASN A 55 68.75 -9.88 99.08
C ASN A 55 69.01 -9.47 100.56
N GLU A 56 68.65 -10.43 101.44
CA GLU A 56 69.49 -11.13 102.45
C GLU A 56 69.65 -10.72 103.96
N GLU A 57 69.89 -11.79 104.76
CA GLU A 57 70.39 -11.96 106.16
C GLU A 57 69.70 -11.35 107.43
N ASN A 58 68.76 -12.13 108.03
CA ASN A 58 68.90 -12.96 109.27
C ASN A 58 69.64 -12.41 110.54
N PRO A 59 69.43 -12.96 111.77
CA PRO A 59 68.20 -13.07 112.61
C PRO A 59 68.36 -12.55 114.07
N LYS A 60 67.24 -12.30 114.79
CA LYS A 60 66.90 -13.04 116.05
C LYS A 60 65.56 -12.69 116.74
N GLN A 61 64.90 -13.76 117.20
CA GLN A 61 64.03 -13.98 118.37
C GLN A 61 62.91 -12.98 118.78
N GLU A 62 61.73 -13.60 118.89
CA GLU A 62 60.67 -13.44 119.92
C GLU A 62 59.46 -12.50 119.68
N GLN A 63 58.40 -12.84 120.39
CA GLN A 63 56.96 -12.61 120.13
C GLN A 63 56.34 -11.70 121.24
N PRO A 64 55.02 -11.35 121.24
CA PRO A 64 53.92 -11.73 120.33
C PRO A 64 52.92 -10.61 119.90
N THR A 65 51.98 -11.02 119.02
CA THR A 65 50.54 -10.61 118.93
C THR A 65 50.05 -9.32 118.22
N ALA A 66 48.82 -9.46 117.69
CA ALA A 66 47.80 -8.43 117.38
C ALA A 66 47.81 -7.66 116.03
N ARG A 67 47.72 -8.36 114.89
CA ARG A 67 47.07 -7.86 113.63
C ARG A 67 46.75 -9.02 112.66
N ILE A 68 45.48 -9.44 112.54
CA ILE A 68 45.08 -10.59 111.69
C ILE A 68 43.83 -10.32 110.81
N ASN A 69 42.92 -9.42 111.20
CA ASN A 69 41.57 -9.39 110.58
C ASN A 69 41.47 -8.64 109.23
N GLU A 70 42.25 -7.58 108.99
CA GLU A 70 42.13 -6.74 107.78
C GLU A 70 42.60 -7.44 106.49
N THR A 71 43.51 -8.40 106.62
CA THR A 71 44.08 -9.17 105.49
C THR A 71 43.18 -10.31 104.99
N HIS A 72 42.11 -10.64 105.72
CA HIS A 72 41.15 -11.67 105.31
C HIS A 72 40.04 -11.13 104.39
N VAL A 73 39.43 -10.00 104.75
CA VAL A 73 38.31 -9.41 103.98
C VAL A 73 38.74 -8.99 102.58
N THR A 74 39.90 -8.33 102.49
CA THR A 74 40.53 -7.91 101.22
C THR A 74 40.83 -9.11 100.30
N LYS A 75 41.31 -10.23 100.85
CA LYS A 75 41.52 -11.47 100.07
C LYS A 75 40.22 -12.14 99.62
N LYS A 76 39.16 -12.17 100.45
CA LYS A 76 37.84 -12.68 100.02
C LYS A 76 37.32 -11.89 98.82
N ASN A 77 37.27 -10.56 98.93
CA ASN A 77 36.70 -9.71 97.87
C ASN A 77 37.47 -9.83 96.54
N LYS A 78 38.78 -10.06 96.58
CA LYS A 78 39.58 -10.32 95.36
C LYS A 78 39.16 -11.60 94.64
N GLN A 79 38.93 -12.71 95.36
CA GLN A 79 38.49 -13.96 94.75
C GLN A 79 37.01 -13.91 94.30
N ALA A 80 36.14 -13.26 95.08
CA ALA A 80 34.76 -13.01 94.67
C ALA A 80 34.68 -12.19 93.38
N LYS A 81 35.51 -11.14 93.22
CA LYS A 81 35.60 -10.40 91.96
C LYS A 81 36.10 -11.30 90.82
N ARG A 82 37.17 -12.07 91.02
CA ARG A 82 37.71 -12.99 90.01
C ARG A 82 36.66 -13.98 89.50
N ALA A 83 35.78 -14.49 90.37
CA ALA A 83 34.69 -15.38 89.98
C ALA A 83 33.59 -14.67 89.17
N GLU A 84 33.30 -13.40 89.48
CA GLU A 84 32.37 -12.57 88.70
C GLU A 84 32.97 -12.14 87.34
N ASP A 85 34.28 -11.81 87.29
CA ASP A 85 35.03 -11.58 86.05
C ASP A 85 35.05 -12.86 85.17
N ALA A 86 35.09 -14.05 85.80
CA ALA A 86 34.97 -15.34 85.11
C ALA A 86 33.56 -15.61 84.58
N LYS A 87 32.52 -15.26 85.35
CA LYS A 87 31.10 -15.33 84.94
C LYS A 87 30.81 -14.45 83.73
N GLN A 88 31.24 -13.19 83.74
CA GLN A 88 31.02 -12.27 82.59
C GLN A 88 31.66 -12.80 81.30
N ALA A 89 32.85 -13.41 81.40
CA ALA A 89 33.50 -14.05 80.25
C ALA A 89 32.77 -15.31 79.75
N ALA A 90 32.17 -16.09 80.66
CA ALA A 90 31.36 -17.26 80.28
C ALA A 90 30.00 -16.87 79.67
N GLU A 91 29.36 -15.81 80.17
CA GLU A 91 28.13 -15.23 79.61
C GLU A 91 28.38 -14.64 78.21
N ALA A 92 29.52 -13.98 77.99
CA ALA A 92 29.95 -13.53 76.66
C ALA A 92 30.19 -14.72 75.70
N ALA A 93 30.86 -15.78 76.16
CA ALA A 93 31.11 -16.98 75.34
C ALA A 93 29.82 -17.76 75.01
N GLN A 94 28.86 -17.85 75.94
CA GLN A 94 27.53 -18.41 75.65
C GLN A 94 26.84 -17.60 74.55
N LYS A 95 26.89 -16.26 74.62
CA LYS A 95 26.28 -15.42 73.59
C LYS A 95 26.98 -15.58 72.23
N GLU A 96 28.32 -15.63 72.20
CA GLU A 96 29.06 -15.91 70.96
C GLU A 96 28.63 -17.26 70.35
N ALA A 97 28.49 -18.31 71.17
CA ALA A 97 27.95 -19.59 70.72
C ALA A 97 26.48 -19.53 70.25
N GLU A 98 25.64 -18.67 70.84
CA GLU A 98 24.27 -18.46 70.40
C GLU A 98 24.19 -17.75 69.04
N ASP A 99 24.99 -16.70 68.84
CA ASP A 99 25.06 -15.92 67.61
C ASP A 99 25.73 -16.72 66.47
N GLU A 100 26.81 -17.46 66.74
CA GLU A 100 27.46 -18.35 65.75
C GLU A 100 26.59 -19.55 65.35
N PHE A 101 25.86 -20.16 66.30
CA PHE A 101 24.90 -21.22 66.00
C PHE A 101 23.80 -20.73 65.05
N LYS A 102 23.35 -19.48 65.22
CA LYS A 102 22.30 -18.93 64.36
C LYS A 102 22.74 -18.88 62.89
N LYS A 103 23.99 -18.51 62.59
CA LYS A 103 24.53 -18.53 61.21
C LYS A 103 24.41 -19.91 60.56
N ILE A 104 24.59 -20.99 61.32
CA ILE A 104 24.45 -22.38 60.83
C ILE A 104 22.99 -22.69 60.49
N VAL A 105 22.03 -22.15 61.26
CA VAL A 105 20.59 -22.26 60.94
C VAL A 105 20.25 -21.49 59.67
N ASP A 106 20.71 -20.23 59.57
CA ASP A 106 20.49 -19.38 58.40
C ASP A 106 21.10 -20.00 57.12
N VAL A 107 22.26 -20.68 57.24
CA VAL A 107 22.84 -21.51 56.16
C VAL A 107 21.96 -22.72 55.83
N ALA A 108 21.48 -23.46 56.83
CA ALA A 108 20.65 -24.65 56.62
C ALA A 108 19.32 -24.36 55.90
N GLU A 109 18.81 -23.13 55.98
CA GLU A 109 17.62 -22.68 55.25
C GLU A 109 17.95 -22.20 53.81
N LYS A 110 19.19 -21.75 53.55
CA LYS A 110 19.68 -21.40 52.20
C LYS A 110 19.97 -22.63 51.32
N VAL A 111 20.46 -23.73 51.89
CA VAL A 111 20.78 -24.94 51.11
C VAL A 111 19.49 -25.65 50.69
N GLY A 112 19.31 -25.86 49.39
CA GLY A 112 18.09 -26.41 48.81
C GLY A 112 17.95 -27.93 48.97
N SER A 113 17.12 -28.52 48.09
CA SER A 113 16.78 -29.95 48.07
C SER A 113 17.92 -30.90 47.61
N GLU A 114 19.17 -30.44 47.56
CA GLU A 114 20.31 -31.27 47.15
C GLU A 114 20.79 -32.10 48.35
N GLU A 115 20.26 -33.34 48.44
CA GLU A 115 20.29 -34.19 49.63
C GLU A 115 21.65 -34.28 50.33
N LYS A 116 22.75 -34.46 49.58
CA LYS A 116 24.11 -34.60 50.14
C LYS A 116 24.59 -33.35 50.89
N ILE A 117 24.28 -32.17 50.36
CA ILE A 117 24.70 -30.89 50.95
C ILE A 117 23.81 -30.55 52.15
N LYS A 118 22.50 -30.82 52.03
CA LYS A 118 21.56 -30.70 53.14
C LYS A 118 21.92 -31.64 54.29
N GLU A 119 22.25 -32.91 54.01
CA GLU A 119 22.66 -33.89 55.03
C GLU A 119 23.93 -33.44 55.77
N ALA A 120 24.93 -32.93 55.05
CA ALA A 120 26.16 -32.39 55.63
C ALA A 120 25.89 -31.19 56.56
N VAL A 121 25.07 -30.23 56.12
CA VAL A 121 24.72 -29.06 56.95
C VAL A 121 23.83 -29.45 58.14
N GLU A 122 22.93 -30.44 58.00
CA GLU A 122 22.18 -30.99 59.14
C GLU A 122 23.09 -31.70 60.17
N LYS A 123 24.18 -32.36 59.74
CA LYS A 123 25.19 -32.92 60.65
C LYS A 123 25.91 -31.82 61.42
N LEU A 124 26.40 -30.79 60.72
CA LEU A 124 27.05 -29.62 61.33
C LEU A 124 26.13 -28.91 62.33
N LYS A 125 24.85 -28.71 61.96
CA LYS A 125 23.83 -28.13 62.85
C LYS A 125 23.65 -28.92 64.15
N LYS A 126 23.51 -30.26 64.06
CA LYS A 126 23.37 -31.13 65.25
C LYS A 126 24.59 -31.03 66.18
N VAL A 127 25.80 -31.04 65.62
CA VAL A 127 27.05 -30.91 66.39
C VAL A 127 27.15 -29.55 67.10
N ALA A 128 26.80 -28.47 66.40
CA ALA A 128 26.81 -27.13 66.97
C ALA A 128 25.71 -26.91 68.03
N GLU A 129 24.56 -27.57 67.88
CA GLU A 129 23.47 -27.53 68.87
C GLU A 129 23.91 -28.21 70.18
N ASP A 130 24.54 -29.38 70.07
CA ASP A 130 25.14 -30.13 71.17
C ASP A 130 26.22 -29.33 71.91
N ALA A 131 27.10 -28.66 71.17
CA ALA A 131 28.16 -27.80 71.72
C ALA A 131 27.59 -26.54 72.38
N LYS A 132 26.61 -25.87 71.76
CA LYS A 132 25.89 -24.73 72.34
C LYS A 132 25.18 -25.10 73.65
N GLY A 133 24.53 -26.27 73.71
CA GLY A 133 23.92 -26.79 74.93
C GLY A 133 24.94 -26.97 76.06
N LYS A 134 26.07 -27.63 75.76
CA LYS A 134 27.19 -27.80 76.70
C LYS A 134 27.78 -26.46 77.15
N ALA A 135 28.02 -25.50 76.24
CA ALA A 135 28.50 -24.15 76.58
C ALA A 135 27.57 -23.44 77.57
N THR A 136 26.25 -23.52 77.31
CA THR A 136 25.19 -22.98 78.18
C THR A 136 25.23 -23.61 79.58
N ASP A 137 25.37 -24.93 79.68
CA ASP A 137 25.43 -25.63 80.96
C ASP A 137 26.73 -25.39 81.74
N LYS A 138 27.87 -25.22 81.05
CA LYS A 138 29.10 -24.74 81.67
C LYS A 138 28.93 -23.31 82.20
N THR A 139 28.29 -22.41 81.46
CA THR A 139 28.03 -21.03 81.91
C THR A 139 27.11 -20.97 83.13
N LYS A 140 26.04 -21.79 83.19
CA LYS A 140 25.23 -21.97 84.42
C LYS A 140 26.09 -22.40 85.62
N LYS A 141 27.03 -23.33 85.41
CA LYS A 141 27.96 -23.77 86.46
C LYS A 141 28.90 -22.64 86.91
N VAL A 142 29.39 -21.79 86.00
CA VAL A 142 30.17 -20.59 86.38
C VAL A 142 29.33 -19.62 87.21
N GLN A 143 28.07 -19.37 86.82
CA GLN A 143 27.15 -18.52 87.60
C GLN A 143 26.88 -19.07 89.01
N GLU A 144 26.79 -20.38 89.17
CA GLU A 144 26.68 -21.02 90.48
C GLU A 144 27.95 -20.88 91.32
N GLU A 145 29.12 -21.19 90.77
CA GLU A 145 30.39 -21.12 91.51
C GLU A 145 30.74 -19.66 91.86
N ALA A 146 30.40 -18.69 90.99
CA ALA A 146 30.53 -17.26 91.30
C ALA A 146 29.67 -16.83 92.51
N LYS A 147 28.42 -17.27 92.59
CA LYS A 147 27.55 -17.04 93.76
C LYS A 147 28.14 -17.68 95.03
N LYS A 148 28.62 -18.92 94.93
CA LYS A 148 29.29 -19.61 96.04
C LYS A 148 30.57 -18.88 96.49
N ALA A 149 31.31 -18.25 95.57
CA ALA A 149 32.49 -17.43 95.86
C ALA A 149 32.15 -16.11 96.58
N THR A 150 31.06 -15.43 96.20
CA THR A 150 30.57 -14.25 96.94
C THR A 150 30.04 -14.60 98.33
N ASP A 151 29.31 -15.72 98.47
CA ASP A 151 28.68 -16.11 99.73
C ASP A 151 29.66 -16.78 100.71
N ALA A 152 30.78 -17.32 100.23
CA ALA A 152 31.78 -18.06 101.00
C ALA A 152 32.18 -17.41 102.34
N GLY A 153 32.03 -18.15 103.44
CA GLY A 153 32.36 -17.65 104.80
C GLY A 153 33.85 -17.42 105.07
N THR A 154 34.76 -17.91 104.22
CA THR A 154 36.22 -17.73 104.38
C THR A 154 36.92 -17.43 103.04
N PRO A 155 38.09 -16.76 103.04
CA PRO A 155 38.84 -16.49 101.81
C PRO A 155 39.34 -17.76 101.09
N ALA A 156 39.54 -18.87 101.82
CA ALA A 156 39.94 -20.14 101.23
C ALA A 156 38.80 -20.79 100.42
N MET A 157 37.57 -20.78 100.96
CA MET A 157 36.38 -21.22 100.22
C MET A 157 36.10 -20.30 99.03
N ALA A 158 36.27 -18.99 99.20
CA ALA A 158 36.13 -18.02 98.11
C ALA A 158 37.16 -18.27 96.98
N SER A 159 38.40 -18.68 97.31
CA SER A 159 39.38 -19.13 96.31
C SER A 159 38.90 -20.37 95.59
N PHE A 160 38.57 -21.45 96.31
CA PHE A 160 38.14 -22.71 95.71
C PHE A 160 36.98 -22.54 94.72
N TYR A 161 35.97 -21.75 95.07
CA TYR A 161 34.86 -21.44 94.17
C TYR A 161 35.26 -20.52 93.00
N ALA A 162 36.19 -19.58 93.18
CA ALA A 162 36.73 -18.78 92.06
C ALA A 162 37.60 -19.61 91.11
N ASP A 163 38.38 -20.56 91.64
CA ASP A 163 39.19 -21.50 90.87
C ASP A 163 38.28 -22.50 90.09
N ASN A 164 37.16 -22.93 90.68
CA ASN A 164 36.12 -23.68 89.97
C ASN A 164 35.41 -22.86 88.89
N ALA A 165 35.14 -21.57 89.15
CA ALA A 165 34.52 -20.65 88.20
C ALA A 165 35.43 -20.39 86.98
N ASP A 166 36.73 -20.16 87.18
CA ASP A 166 37.71 -20.04 86.09
C ASP A 166 37.82 -21.36 85.28
N ASN A 167 37.84 -22.53 85.95
CA ASN A 167 37.86 -23.81 85.26
C ASN A 167 36.59 -24.03 84.40
N ALA A 168 35.40 -23.79 84.95
CA ALA A 168 34.15 -23.92 84.21
C ALA A 168 33.99 -22.86 83.09
N LYS A 169 34.59 -21.67 83.25
CA LYS A 169 34.71 -20.65 82.21
C LYS A 169 35.60 -21.14 81.07
N VAL A 170 36.75 -21.73 81.36
CA VAL A 170 37.63 -22.32 80.33
C VAL A 170 36.90 -23.45 79.60
N GLU A 171 36.08 -24.26 80.28
CA GLU A 171 35.20 -25.23 79.62
C GLU A 171 34.12 -24.57 78.74
N ALA A 172 33.47 -23.49 79.20
CA ALA A 172 32.46 -22.76 78.42
C ALA A 172 33.05 -22.11 77.15
N MET A 173 34.20 -21.43 77.29
CA MET A 173 34.90 -20.78 76.17
C MET A 173 35.40 -21.81 75.14
N LYS A 174 35.90 -22.97 75.58
CA LYS A 174 36.29 -24.08 74.70
C LYS A 174 35.12 -24.63 73.88
N GLU A 175 33.93 -24.68 74.46
CA GLU A 175 32.76 -25.23 73.76
C GLU A 175 32.12 -24.20 72.81
N ALA A 176 32.19 -22.90 73.13
CA ALA A 176 31.84 -21.82 72.21
C ALA A 176 32.76 -21.77 70.98
N ASP A 177 34.07 -21.94 71.18
CA ASP A 177 35.08 -22.01 70.10
C ASP A 177 34.82 -23.18 69.12
N LYS A 178 34.19 -24.28 69.57
CA LYS A 178 33.72 -25.35 68.68
C LYS A 178 32.54 -24.91 67.81
N VAL A 179 31.54 -24.24 68.39
CA VAL A 179 30.38 -23.74 67.62
C VAL A 179 30.84 -22.79 66.52
N LYS A 180 31.82 -21.94 66.83
CA LYS A 180 32.47 -21.01 65.87
C LYS A 180 33.17 -21.74 64.72
N LYS A 181 34.02 -22.73 65.00
CA LYS A 181 34.67 -23.53 63.94
C LYS A 181 33.67 -24.31 63.08
N VAL A 182 32.56 -24.77 63.67
CA VAL A 182 31.48 -25.43 62.93
C VAL A 182 30.66 -24.42 62.09
N SER A 183 30.52 -23.15 62.53
CA SER A 183 29.88 -22.09 61.72
C SER A 183 30.74 -21.67 60.54
N GLU A 184 32.06 -21.56 60.70
CA GLU A 184 33.03 -21.34 59.62
C GLU A 184 32.93 -22.44 58.55
N ILE A 185 32.91 -23.72 58.96
CA ILE A 185 32.74 -24.87 58.05
C ILE A 185 31.39 -24.83 57.33
N ALA A 186 30.29 -24.53 58.03
CA ALA A 186 28.96 -24.39 57.41
C ALA A 186 28.92 -23.24 56.39
N GLN A 187 29.58 -22.11 56.68
CA GLN A 187 29.64 -20.96 55.79
C GLN A 187 30.50 -21.22 54.54
N HIS A 188 31.58 -22.01 54.66
CA HIS A 188 32.34 -22.49 53.50
C HIS A 188 31.49 -23.41 52.60
N VAL A 189 30.66 -24.30 53.17
CA VAL A 189 29.70 -25.12 52.42
C VAL A 189 28.65 -24.26 51.72
N ALA A 190 28.12 -23.23 52.39
CA ALA A 190 27.17 -22.29 51.80
C ALA A 190 27.74 -21.57 50.57
N ASN A 191 28.96 -21.02 50.70
CA ASN A 191 29.63 -20.31 49.61
C ASN A 191 29.89 -21.21 48.40
N ALA A 192 30.29 -22.47 48.63
CA ALA A 192 30.49 -23.45 47.56
C ALA A 192 29.17 -23.81 46.84
N TYR A 193 28.04 -23.85 47.57
CA TYR A 193 26.72 -24.11 47.00
C TYR A 193 26.15 -22.91 46.21
N GLU A 194 26.34 -21.67 46.71
CA GLU A 194 25.94 -20.46 45.98
C GLU A 194 26.76 -20.30 44.68
N ALA A 195 28.07 -20.50 44.74
CA ALA A 195 28.94 -20.51 43.55
C ALA A 195 28.57 -21.62 42.55
N LYS A 196 28.09 -22.79 43.01
CA LYS A 196 27.57 -23.86 42.15
C LYS A 196 26.30 -23.41 41.41
N LYS A 197 25.31 -22.86 42.11
CA LYS A 197 24.08 -22.34 41.50
C LYS A 197 24.35 -21.25 40.47
N GLU A 198 25.29 -20.35 40.75
CA GLU A 198 25.67 -19.28 39.83
C GLU A 198 26.28 -19.85 38.54
N ALA A 199 27.14 -20.88 38.64
CA ALA A 199 27.70 -21.57 37.48
C ALA A 199 26.63 -22.37 36.70
N GLU A 200 25.75 -23.13 37.37
CA GLU A 200 24.65 -23.86 36.73
C GLU A 200 23.72 -22.92 35.94
N LYS A 201 23.39 -21.75 36.50
CA LYS A 201 22.62 -20.71 35.82
C LYS A 201 23.39 -20.10 34.63
N ALA A 202 24.68 -19.82 34.78
CA ALA A 202 25.51 -19.31 33.70
C ALA A 202 25.61 -20.30 32.52
N LYS A 203 25.70 -21.61 32.80
CA LYS A 203 25.61 -22.67 31.78
C LYS A 203 24.27 -22.62 31.04
N GLU A 204 23.15 -22.52 31.76
CA GLU A 204 21.82 -22.44 31.15
C GLU A 204 21.65 -21.17 30.28
N GLU A 205 22.18 -20.03 30.73
CA GLU A 205 22.20 -18.78 29.96
C GLU A 205 23.02 -18.91 28.66
N ALA A 206 24.18 -19.57 28.70
CA ALA A 206 24.99 -19.87 27.51
C ALA A 206 24.31 -20.87 26.57
N GLU A 207 23.58 -21.87 27.10
CA GLU A 207 22.82 -22.83 26.30
C GLU A 207 21.61 -22.22 25.61
N ASN A 208 20.93 -21.29 26.28
CA ASN A 208 19.84 -20.51 25.68
C ASN A 208 20.37 -19.52 24.64
N ALA A 209 21.54 -18.90 24.86
CA ALA A 209 22.16 -18.01 23.87
C ALA A 209 22.40 -18.73 22.52
N VAL A 210 22.99 -19.93 22.54
CA VAL A 210 23.19 -20.75 21.33
C VAL A 210 21.87 -21.06 20.61
N GLN A 211 20.80 -21.39 21.36
CA GLN A 211 19.48 -21.66 20.75
C GLN A 211 18.88 -20.45 20.04
N GLU A 212 19.01 -19.25 20.61
CA GLU A 212 18.50 -18.03 19.97
C GLU A 212 19.34 -17.63 18.73
N ILE A 213 20.67 -17.83 18.76
CA ILE A 213 21.52 -17.66 17.56
C ILE A 213 21.08 -18.62 16.44
N GLN A 214 20.74 -19.87 16.76
CA GLN A 214 20.20 -20.82 15.78
C GLN A 214 18.81 -20.42 15.24
N LYS A 215 18.04 -19.57 15.92
CA LYS A 215 16.84 -18.95 15.34
C LYS A 215 17.22 -17.81 14.40
N ALA A 216 18.07 -16.88 14.86
CA ALA A 216 18.57 -15.75 14.05
C ALA A 216 19.18 -16.24 12.73
N LYS A 217 19.92 -17.35 12.75
CA LYS A 217 20.45 -18.00 11.53
C LYS A 217 19.35 -18.42 10.56
N LYS A 218 18.31 -19.12 11.04
CA LYS A 218 17.18 -19.57 10.20
C LYS A 218 16.45 -18.38 9.55
N GLU A 219 16.33 -17.27 10.26
CA GLU A 219 15.74 -16.04 9.71
C GLU A 219 16.61 -15.43 8.60
N ALA A 220 17.94 -15.41 8.79
CA ALA A 220 18.88 -14.97 7.75
C ALA A 220 18.93 -15.93 6.54
N ASP A 221 18.79 -17.25 6.75
CA ASP A 221 18.64 -18.24 5.67
C ASP A 221 17.34 -18.00 4.86
N ILE A 222 16.22 -17.67 5.52
CA ILE A 222 14.98 -17.27 4.85
C ILE A 222 15.19 -16.00 4.01
N ALA A 223 15.84 -14.98 4.58
CA ALA A 223 16.17 -13.74 3.86
C ALA A 223 17.09 -14.01 2.65
N LYS A 224 18.09 -14.90 2.79
CA LYS A 224 18.98 -15.31 1.69
C LYS A 224 18.23 -16.00 0.55
N ASN A 225 17.25 -16.84 0.88
CA ASN A 225 16.40 -17.51 -0.11
C ASN A 225 15.50 -16.50 -0.84
N ALA A 226 14.90 -15.54 -0.12
CA ALA A 226 14.12 -14.46 -0.73
C ALA A 226 14.98 -13.58 -1.66
N ALA A 227 16.14 -13.10 -1.21
CA ALA A 227 17.07 -12.33 -2.04
C ALA A 227 17.55 -13.10 -3.28
N THR A 228 17.72 -14.42 -3.16
CA THR A 228 18.05 -15.28 -4.32
C THR A 228 16.89 -15.38 -5.31
N LYS A 229 15.65 -15.54 -4.82
CA LYS A 229 14.45 -15.56 -5.67
C LYS A 229 14.30 -14.27 -6.48
N LEU A 230 14.39 -13.10 -5.83
CA LEU A 230 14.33 -11.79 -6.50
C LEU A 230 15.42 -11.65 -7.58
N MET A 231 16.63 -12.13 -7.29
CA MET A 231 17.76 -12.16 -8.24
C MET A 231 17.59 -13.17 -9.41
N GLU A 232 16.66 -14.13 -9.32
CA GLU A 232 16.32 -15.08 -10.39
C GLU A 232 15.08 -14.65 -11.22
N GLU A 233 14.20 -13.84 -10.63
CA GLU A 233 13.03 -13.27 -11.30
C GLU A 233 13.43 -12.03 -12.14
N SER A 234 14.21 -11.12 -11.58
CA SER A 234 14.81 -9.94 -12.25
C SER A 234 15.59 -10.29 -13.52
N LYS A 235 16.43 -11.34 -13.48
CA LYS A 235 17.21 -11.86 -14.63
C LYS A 235 16.41 -12.24 -15.87
N LYS A 236 15.07 -12.30 -15.79
CA LYS A 236 14.17 -12.62 -16.90
C LYS A 236 13.45 -11.38 -17.46
N LYS A 237 13.56 -10.21 -16.83
CA LYS A 237 12.68 -9.05 -17.09
C LYS A 237 13.31 -7.65 -16.94
N GLU A 238 14.42 -7.48 -16.22
CA GLU A 238 14.84 -6.16 -15.71
C GLU A 238 16.21 -5.66 -16.22
N THR A 239 16.62 -4.47 -15.78
CA THR A 239 17.83 -3.78 -16.26
C THR A 239 19.11 -4.35 -15.65
N GLU A 240 20.24 -4.06 -16.30
CA GLU A 240 21.58 -4.44 -15.83
C GLU A 240 21.92 -3.78 -14.47
N GLU A 241 21.40 -2.58 -14.22
CA GLU A 241 21.56 -1.85 -12.95
C GLU A 241 20.79 -2.53 -11.80
N GLU A 242 19.55 -2.92 -12.03
CA GLU A 242 18.72 -3.60 -11.03
C GLU A 242 19.24 -5.00 -10.71
N THR A 243 19.73 -5.71 -11.73
CA THR A 243 20.43 -7.00 -11.56
C THR A 243 21.65 -6.85 -10.63
N LYS A 244 22.44 -5.78 -10.80
CA LYS A 244 23.59 -5.47 -9.93
C LYS A 244 23.18 -5.04 -8.52
N ARG A 245 22.06 -4.32 -8.38
CA ARG A 245 21.49 -3.94 -7.07
C ARG A 245 21.10 -5.20 -6.27
N LEU A 246 20.35 -6.11 -6.90
CA LEU A 246 19.90 -7.37 -6.29
C LEU A 246 21.05 -8.34 -6.00
N GLU A 247 22.07 -8.41 -6.87
CA GLU A 247 23.30 -9.16 -6.58
C GLU A 247 24.06 -8.59 -5.37
N THR A 248 24.12 -7.27 -5.25
CA THR A 248 24.72 -6.59 -4.09
C THR A 248 23.91 -6.82 -2.82
N ALA A 249 22.59 -6.73 -2.88
CA ALA A 249 21.69 -7.03 -1.76
C ALA A 249 21.85 -8.49 -1.28
N LYS A 250 21.83 -9.46 -2.19
CA LYS A 250 22.10 -10.87 -1.88
C LYS A 250 23.45 -11.06 -1.20
N LYS A 251 24.52 -10.45 -1.73
CA LYS A 251 25.87 -10.53 -1.15
C LYS A 251 25.92 -9.96 0.28
N ASN A 252 25.21 -8.87 0.54
CA ASN A 252 25.14 -8.27 1.88
C ASN A 252 24.37 -9.17 2.87
N VAL A 253 23.31 -9.85 2.42
CA VAL A 253 22.60 -10.87 3.22
C VAL A 253 23.48 -12.09 3.48
N GLU A 254 24.28 -12.54 2.50
CA GLU A 254 25.25 -13.63 2.69
C GLU A 254 26.38 -13.26 3.66
N GLN A 255 26.81 -12.00 3.70
CA GLN A 255 27.76 -11.49 4.71
C GLN A 255 27.15 -11.44 6.12
N ALA A 256 25.89 -11.03 6.26
CA ALA A 256 25.19 -11.07 7.55
C ALA A 256 25.06 -12.51 8.07
N LEU A 257 24.72 -13.46 7.18
CA LEU A 257 24.66 -14.89 7.51
C LEU A 257 26.03 -15.45 7.96
N GLN A 258 27.13 -15.08 7.28
CA GLN A 258 28.49 -15.48 7.67
C GLN A 258 28.87 -15.00 9.07
N LYS A 259 28.52 -13.75 9.44
CA LYS A 259 28.73 -13.23 10.80
C LYS A 259 27.91 -14.00 11.85
N ILE A 260 26.68 -14.42 11.52
CA ILE A 260 25.87 -15.27 12.40
C ILE A 260 26.51 -16.66 12.59
N GLU A 261 27.15 -17.22 11.56
CA GLU A 261 27.90 -18.48 11.69
C GLU A 261 29.16 -18.34 12.55
N GLU A 262 29.85 -17.21 12.48
CA GLU A 262 30.99 -16.88 13.36
C GLU A 262 30.53 -16.72 14.83
N GLU A 263 29.46 -15.97 15.08
CA GLU A 263 28.91 -15.81 16.44
C GLU A 263 28.30 -17.10 17.01
N LEU A 264 27.72 -17.95 16.17
CA LEU A 264 27.29 -19.29 16.61
C LEU A 264 28.48 -20.12 17.11
N LYS A 265 29.61 -20.10 16.40
CA LYS A 265 30.83 -20.79 16.81
C LYS A 265 31.41 -20.19 18.10
N ASN A 266 31.44 -18.86 18.23
CA ASN A 266 31.88 -18.17 19.44
C ASN A 266 31.02 -18.56 20.65
N ALA A 267 29.70 -18.61 20.48
CA ALA A 267 28.76 -19.03 21.52
C ALA A 267 28.87 -20.52 21.87
N GLU A 268 29.10 -21.42 20.91
CA GLU A 268 29.31 -22.85 21.19
C GLU A 268 30.63 -23.12 21.93
N GLU A 269 31.72 -22.42 21.60
CA GLU A 269 32.96 -22.46 22.39
C GLU A 269 32.74 -21.94 23.81
N ASN A 270 32.01 -20.84 23.98
CA ASN A 270 31.75 -20.24 25.29
C ASN A 270 30.77 -21.06 26.14
N LYS A 271 29.74 -21.68 25.53
CA LYS A 271 28.91 -22.72 26.15
C LYS A 271 29.76 -23.89 26.65
N THR A 272 30.78 -24.30 25.89
CA THR A 272 31.67 -25.39 26.28
C THR A 272 32.49 -24.99 27.51
N LYS A 273 33.14 -23.81 27.49
CA LYS A 273 33.86 -23.24 28.65
C LYS A 273 32.97 -23.13 29.90
N ALA A 274 31.74 -22.63 29.74
CA ALA A 274 30.77 -22.52 30.84
C ALA A 274 30.37 -23.91 31.38
N THR A 275 30.18 -24.90 30.52
CA THR A 275 29.85 -26.29 30.90
C THR A 275 31.01 -26.96 31.64
N GLU A 276 32.25 -26.78 31.17
CA GLU A 276 33.45 -27.32 31.82
C GLU A 276 33.68 -26.68 33.20
N ALA A 277 33.60 -25.36 33.29
CA ALA A 277 33.72 -24.63 34.56
C ALA A 277 32.58 -24.99 35.55
N THR A 278 31.33 -25.14 35.06
CA THR A 278 30.22 -25.62 35.90
C THR A 278 30.46 -27.03 36.40
N LYS A 279 31.09 -27.90 35.60
CA LYS A 279 31.47 -29.24 36.01
C LYS A 279 32.58 -29.21 37.07
N THR A 280 33.65 -28.43 36.91
CA THR A 280 34.71 -28.33 37.92
C THR A 280 34.18 -27.75 39.23
N VAL A 281 33.36 -26.70 39.17
CA VAL A 281 32.64 -26.12 40.32
C VAL A 281 31.76 -27.17 41.00
N THR A 282 30.97 -27.93 40.25
CA THR A 282 30.06 -28.94 40.81
C THR A 282 30.82 -30.10 41.47
N GLU A 283 31.83 -30.64 40.80
CA GLU A 283 32.66 -31.71 41.35
C GLU A 283 33.44 -31.22 42.59
N ALA A 284 34.00 -30.01 42.55
CA ALA A 284 34.72 -29.41 43.68
C ALA A 284 33.81 -29.04 44.86
N ALA A 285 32.60 -28.51 44.61
CA ALA A 285 31.63 -28.20 45.66
C ALA A 285 31.10 -29.47 46.33
N ILE A 286 30.72 -30.50 45.56
CA ILE A 286 30.34 -31.81 46.10
C ILE A 286 31.51 -32.40 46.90
N LYS A 287 32.74 -32.33 46.39
CA LYS A 287 33.94 -32.84 47.08
C LYS A 287 34.24 -32.07 48.39
N ALA A 288 34.14 -30.74 48.39
CA ALA A 288 34.29 -29.92 49.58
C ALA A 288 33.25 -30.26 50.66
N VAL A 289 32.04 -30.67 50.25
CA VAL A 289 31.00 -31.18 51.14
C VAL A 289 31.34 -32.59 51.64
N THR A 290 31.59 -33.56 50.75
CA THR A 290 31.72 -34.97 51.13
C THR A 290 33.05 -35.35 51.78
N GLU A 291 34.14 -34.64 51.46
CA GLU A 291 35.46 -34.83 52.09
C GLU A 291 35.73 -33.78 53.19
N GLY A 292 35.08 -32.62 53.14
CA GLY A 292 35.22 -31.60 54.18
C GLY A 292 34.32 -31.84 55.40
N VAL A 293 33.15 -32.47 55.23
CA VAL A 293 32.18 -32.74 56.31
C VAL A 293 32.10 -34.24 56.59
N THR A 294 33.24 -34.83 57.01
CA THR A 294 33.29 -36.21 57.50
C THR A 294 33.12 -36.26 59.03
N ASP A 295 32.73 -37.42 59.56
CA ASP A 295 32.65 -37.64 61.00
C ASP A 295 34.02 -37.44 61.67
N ASP A 296 35.12 -37.79 61.01
CA ASP A 296 36.49 -37.55 61.50
C ASP A 296 36.88 -36.06 61.46
N THR A 297 36.43 -35.29 60.46
CA THR A 297 36.65 -33.82 60.43
C THR A 297 35.89 -33.14 61.57
N ILE A 298 34.61 -33.50 61.72
CA ILE A 298 33.72 -33.03 62.80
C ILE A 298 34.32 -33.38 64.17
N LYS A 299 34.83 -34.60 64.32
CA LYS A 299 35.49 -35.08 65.53
C LYS A 299 36.79 -34.33 65.82
N ALA A 300 37.67 -34.13 64.82
CA ALA A 300 38.91 -33.37 65.00
C ALA A 300 38.63 -31.93 65.47
N VAL A 301 37.61 -31.27 64.91
CA VAL A 301 37.18 -29.92 65.32
C VAL A 301 36.58 -29.89 66.74
N THR A 302 35.94 -30.97 67.20
CA THR A 302 35.29 -31.04 68.51
C THR A 302 36.14 -31.66 69.63
N GLU A 303 37.20 -32.40 69.30
CA GLU A 303 38.15 -33.02 70.23
C GLU A 303 39.45 -32.22 70.42
N ALA A 304 39.72 -31.17 69.63
CA ALA A 304 40.94 -30.36 69.67
C ALA A 304 41.26 -29.79 71.08
N THR A 305 42.10 -30.49 71.84
CA THR A 305 42.53 -30.08 73.19
C THR A 305 43.64 -29.03 73.14
N THR A 306 43.53 -28.01 74.00
CA THR A 306 44.49 -26.92 74.11
C THR A 306 45.82 -27.34 74.75
N GLU A 307 46.77 -27.78 73.94
CA GLU A 307 48.20 -27.62 74.24
C GLU A 307 48.81 -26.60 73.27
N ALA A 308 49.57 -25.64 73.79
CA ALA A 308 50.13 -24.54 73.00
C ALA A 308 51.45 -24.99 72.34
N GLY A 309 51.34 -25.58 71.15
CA GLY A 309 52.51 -26.10 70.41
C GLY A 309 52.26 -26.30 68.92
N ASN A 310 52.52 -25.24 68.14
CA ASN A 310 52.72 -25.18 66.69
C ASN A 310 52.45 -26.47 65.88
N ASN A 311 51.20 -26.65 65.43
CA ASN A 311 50.90 -27.42 64.22
C ASN A 311 49.60 -26.87 63.61
N GLU A 312 49.72 -26.16 62.49
CA GLU A 312 48.65 -25.31 61.94
C GLU A 312 47.58 -26.08 61.15
N GLN A 313 47.64 -27.41 61.13
CA GLN A 313 46.65 -28.29 60.50
C GLN A 313 45.42 -28.50 61.41
N ASN A 314 44.73 -27.40 61.74
CA ASN A 314 43.33 -27.47 62.14
C ASN A 314 42.50 -27.99 60.97
N ALA A 315 41.51 -28.85 61.26
CA ALA A 315 40.66 -29.50 60.26
C ALA A 315 39.56 -28.58 59.69
N ALA A 316 39.93 -27.36 59.27
CA ALA A 316 39.06 -26.46 58.54
C ALA A 316 38.85 -26.95 57.09
N ILE A 317 37.72 -26.57 56.48
CA ILE A 317 37.61 -26.65 55.02
C ILE A 317 38.65 -25.69 54.43
N ASP A 318 39.62 -26.26 53.72
CA ASP A 318 40.74 -25.55 53.11
C ASP A 318 40.25 -24.37 52.26
N ALA A 319 40.48 -23.15 52.76
CA ALA A 319 39.98 -21.92 52.18
C ALA A 319 40.49 -21.69 50.74
N THR A 320 41.64 -22.28 50.37
CA THR A 320 42.15 -22.20 48.99
C THR A 320 41.24 -22.93 48.00
N LYS A 321 40.63 -24.04 48.40
CA LYS A 321 39.66 -24.79 47.58
C LYS A 321 38.38 -23.98 47.37
N VAL A 322 37.91 -23.27 48.40
CA VAL A 322 36.73 -22.40 48.29
C VAL A 322 37.01 -21.19 47.39
N SER A 323 38.24 -20.65 47.40
CA SER A 323 38.67 -19.63 46.41
C SER A 323 38.61 -20.17 44.98
N SER A 324 39.16 -21.37 44.73
CA SER A 324 39.12 -21.95 43.37
C SER A 324 37.70 -22.23 42.86
N ILE A 325 36.76 -22.60 43.74
CA ILE A 325 35.34 -22.77 43.38
C ILE A 325 34.72 -21.43 42.96
N ALA A 326 35.02 -20.34 43.68
CA ALA A 326 34.54 -19.00 43.34
C ALA A 326 35.20 -18.45 42.05
N GLU A 327 36.45 -18.81 41.76
CA GLU A 327 37.15 -18.45 40.53
C GLU A 327 36.61 -19.19 39.30
N ASP A 328 36.37 -20.50 39.39
CA ASP A 328 35.76 -21.26 38.29
C ASP A 328 34.31 -20.85 38.04
N SER A 329 33.54 -20.53 39.09
CA SER A 329 32.18 -20.00 38.94
C SER A 329 32.17 -18.67 38.16
N LYS A 330 33.09 -17.75 38.47
CA LYS A 330 33.30 -16.53 37.67
C LYS A 330 33.66 -16.83 36.22
N LYS A 331 34.49 -17.85 35.93
CA LYS A 331 34.79 -18.25 34.55
C LYS A 331 33.54 -18.73 33.80
N ALA A 332 32.63 -19.44 34.47
CA ALA A 332 31.33 -19.80 33.90
C ALA A 332 30.47 -18.56 33.59
N VAL A 333 30.41 -17.60 34.51
CA VAL A 333 29.68 -16.33 34.33
C VAL A 333 30.24 -15.47 33.19
N GLU A 334 31.56 -15.28 33.09
CA GLU A 334 32.15 -14.52 31.97
C GLU A 334 31.95 -15.23 30.62
N ALA A 335 32.06 -16.57 30.58
CA ALA A 335 31.74 -17.34 29.38
C ALA A 335 30.26 -17.21 28.97
N ALA A 336 29.34 -17.18 29.93
CA ALA A 336 27.92 -16.93 29.66
C ALA A 336 27.68 -15.51 29.12
N LYS A 337 28.34 -14.49 29.67
CA LYS A 337 28.26 -13.11 29.15
C LYS A 337 28.70 -13.03 27.69
N GLU A 338 29.86 -13.57 27.33
CA GLU A 338 30.33 -13.57 25.93
C GLU A 338 29.39 -14.36 25.00
N ALA A 339 28.77 -15.47 25.47
CA ALA A 339 27.73 -16.16 24.71
C ALA A 339 26.45 -15.29 24.52
N THR A 340 26.01 -14.55 25.55
CA THR A 340 24.88 -13.60 25.41
C THR A 340 25.20 -12.40 24.52
N LYS A 341 26.48 -12.01 24.42
CA LYS A 341 26.95 -11.00 23.47
C LYS A 341 26.87 -11.50 22.03
N ALA A 342 27.42 -12.68 21.75
CA ALA A 342 27.28 -13.36 20.46
C ALA A 342 25.80 -13.48 20.02
N LYS A 343 24.89 -13.76 20.97
CA LYS A 343 23.43 -13.70 20.71
C LYS A 343 22.98 -12.31 20.25
N GLY A 344 23.30 -11.25 20.98
CA GLY A 344 22.87 -9.89 20.65
C GLY A 344 23.37 -9.45 19.27
N GLU A 345 24.62 -9.78 18.94
CA GLU A 345 25.20 -9.48 17.63
C GLU A 345 24.55 -10.30 16.50
N ALA A 346 24.28 -11.59 16.70
CA ALA A 346 23.54 -12.42 15.74
C ALA A 346 22.09 -11.94 15.50
N GLU A 347 21.37 -11.50 16.54
CA GLU A 347 20.03 -10.92 16.41
C GLU A 347 20.05 -9.63 15.57
N ILE A 348 21.09 -8.80 15.69
CA ILE A 348 21.28 -7.60 14.85
C ILE A 348 21.55 -7.97 13.39
N GLN A 349 22.42 -8.96 13.12
CA GLN A 349 22.71 -9.42 11.74
C GLN A 349 21.46 -10.00 11.05
N ALA A 350 20.64 -10.78 11.77
CA ALA A 350 19.38 -11.29 11.24
C ALA A 350 18.38 -10.16 10.94
N GLY A 351 18.38 -9.11 11.75
CA GLY A 351 17.64 -7.86 11.49
C GLY A 351 18.11 -7.15 10.22
N ILE A 352 19.42 -6.99 10.03
CA ILE A 352 20.01 -6.42 8.80
C ILE A 352 19.60 -7.23 7.57
N ALA A 353 19.70 -8.56 7.64
CA ALA A 353 19.31 -9.45 6.54
C ALA A 353 17.84 -9.29 6.14
N LYS A 354 16.92 -9.21 7.13
CA LYS A 354 15.49 -8.94 6.90
C LYS A 354 15.24 -7.58 6.23
N ILE A 355 15.86 -6.52 6.75
CA ILE A 355 15.63 -5.16 6.23
C ILE A 355 16.17 -5.01 4.80
N ILE A 356 17.29 -5.65 4.45
CA ILE A 356 17.80 -5.66 3.07
C ILE A 356 16.78 -6.27 2.10
N VAL A 357 16.14 -7.39 2.46
CA VAL A 357 15.11 -8.02 1.61
C VAL A 357 13.87 -7.13 1.51
N ALA A 358 13.36 -6.63 2.64
CA ALA A 358 12.20 -5.74 2.66
C ALA A 358 12.41 -4.46 1.84
N LEU A 359 13.64 -3.91 1.82
CA LEU A 359 14.01 -2.75 1.01
C LEU A 359 13.96 -3.06 -0.50
N GLU A 360 14.47 -4.22 -0.92
CA GLU A 360 14.47 -4.61 -2.33
C GLU A 360 13.07 -4.95 -2.83
N GLU A 361 12.26 -5.67 -2.04
CA GLU A 361 10.84 -5.92 -2.32
C GLU A 361 10.06 -4.59 -2.43
N ALA A 362 10.28 -3.65 -1.51
CA ALA A 362 9.66 -2.32 -1.54
C ALA A 362 10.11 -1.48 -2.74
N LYS A 363 11.39 -1.54 -3.15
CA LYS A 363 11.90 -0.82 -4.32
C LYS A 363 11.34 -1.35 -5.64
N ILE A 364 11.08 -2.65 -5.74
CA ILE A 364 10.38 -3.26 -6.89
C ILE A 364 8.91 -2.82 -6.90
N ALA A 365 8.20 -2.98 -5.78
CA ALA A 365 6.79 -2.61 -5.69
C ALA A 365 6.53 -1.10 -5.90
N ALA A 366 7.44 -0.22 -5.46
CA ALA A 366 7.37 1.21 -5.74
C ALA A 366 7.61 1.55 -7.23
N LYS A 367 8.43 0.78 -7.94
CA LYS A 367 8.57 0.90 -9.41
C LYS A 367 7.33 0.43 -10.15
N GLU A 368 6.72 -0.67 -9.71
CA GLU A 368 5.46 -1.17 -10.28
C GLU A 368 4.33 -0.14 -10.07
N ALA A 369 4.23 0.46 -8.88
CA ALA A 369 3.30 1.58 -8.62
C ALA A 369 3.57 2.80 -9.51
N ALA A 370 4.83 3.16 -9.76
CA ALA A 370 5.19 4.25 -10.68
C ALA A 370 4.87 3.93 -12.16
N LEU A 371 4.96 2.66 -12.58
CA LEU A 371 4.49 2.23 -13.90
C LEU A 371 2.96 2.28 -13.99
N ALA A 372 2.26 1.90 -12.93
CA ALA A 372 0.81 2.02 -12.85
C ALA A 372 0.36 3.49 -12.95
N LYS A 373 1.02 4.41 -12.22
CA LYS A 373 0.82 5.86 -12.40
C LYS A 373 0.95 6.29 -13.85
N ASN A 374 2.05 5.94 -14.52
CA ASN A 374 2.30 6.38 -15.90
C ASN A 374 1.24 5.84 -16.89
N LEU A 375 0.72 4.63 -16.66
CA LEU A 375 -0.40 4.08 -17.45
C LEU A 375 -1.72 4.82 -17.16
N ALA A 376 -1.97 5.23 -15.92
CA ALA A 376 -3.15 6.04 -15.59
C ALA A 376 -3.05 7.47 -16.16
N ASP A 377 -1.85 8.08 -16.17
CA ASP A 377 -1.57 9.36 -16.86
C ASP A 377 -1.85 9.30 -18.37
N GLU A 378 -1.60 8.15 -19.00
CA GLU A 378 -1.91 7.89 -20.42
C GLU A 378 -3.42 7.70 -20.65
N LEU A 379 -4.07 6.84 -19.86
CA LEU A 379 -5.52 6.58 -19.95
C LEU A 379 -6.37 7.83 -19.68
N ALA A 380 -5.94 8.72 -18.78
CA ALA A 380 -6.59 10.00 -18.51
C ALA A 380 -6.51 11.02 -19.67
N ARG A 381 -5.72 10.74 -20.72
CA ARG A 381 -5.76 11.49 -21.99
C ARG A 381 -6.76 10.90 -22.99
N MET A 382 -7.12 9.62 -22.84
CA MET A 382 -8.13 8.94 -23.66
C MET A 382 -9.54 9.17 -23.12
N ALA A 383 -9.71 9.14 -21.79
CA ALA A 383 -10.99 9.38 -21.12
C ALA A 383 -10.85 10.42 -19.99
N THR A 384 -11.70 11.44 -20.01
CA THR A 384 -11.73 12.48 -18.96
C THR A 384 -12.10 11.90 -17.59
N SER A 385 -12.97 10.89 -17.58
CA SER A 385 -13.37 10.12 -16.40
C SER A 385 -12.24 9.31 -15.76
N ALA A 386 -11.15 9.02 -16.49
CA ALA A 386 -9.97 8.37 -15.94
C ALA A 386 -9.02 9.32 -15.15
N ASN A 387 -9.35 10.62 -15.00
CA ASN A 387 -8.54 11.54 -14.19
C ASN A 387 -8.54 11.19 -12.69
N VAL A 388 -9.67 10.79 -12.10
CA VAL A 388 -9.72 10.45 -10.66
C VAL A 388 -8.84 9.23 -10.33
N PRO A 389 -8.90 8.10 -11.09
CA PRO A 389 -7.95 7.00 -10.88
C PRO A 389 -6.47 7.38 -11.13
N LYS A 390 -6.19 8.32 -12.03
CA LYS A 390 -4.82 8.86 -12.25
C LYS A 390 -4.30 9.62 -11.01
N GLU A 391 -5.13 10.43 -10.38
CA GLU A 391 -4.75 11.12 -9.15
C GLU A 391 -4.48 10.12 -8.01
N GLU A 392 -5.33 9.11 -7.86
CA GLU A 392 -5.10 8.04 -6.90
C GLU A 392 -3.80 7.27 -7.21
N ALA A 393 -3.59 6.78 -8.43
CA ALA A 393 -2.35 6.10 -8.81
C ALA A 393 -1.10 6.97 -8.58
N THR A 394 -1.21 8.30 -8.74
CA THR A 394 -0.15 9.27 -8.44
C THR A 394 0.14 9.36 -6.94
N GLU A 395 -0.90 9.43 -6.09
CA GLU A 395 -0.75 9.42 -4.63
C GLU A 395 -0.07 8.12 -4.18
N LYS A 396 -0.57 6.97 -4.64
CA LYS A 396 -0.07 5.65 -4.22
C LYS A 396 1.37 5.40 -4.66
N ALA A 397 1.75 5.78 -5.88
CA ALA A 397 3.14 5.73 -6.33
C ALA A 397 4.06 6.60 -5.45
N THR A 398 3.59 7.77 -5.03
CA THR A 398 4.31 8.69 -4.15
C THR A 398 4.45 8.12 -2.73
N GLN A 399 3.39 7.52 -2.19
CA GLN A 399 3.35 6.83 -0.91
C GLN A 399 4.32 5.64 -0.87
N ALA A 400 4.29 4.80 -1.92
CA ALA A 400 5.15 3.64 -2.09
C ALA A 400 6.64 4.04 -2.09
N ASN A 401 7.01 5.03 -2.92
CA ASN A 401 8.39 5.53 -2.98
C ASN A 401 8.86 6.13 -1.64
N LYS A 402 8.01 6.93 -0.98
CA LYS A 402 8.32 7.51 0.35
C LYS A 402 8.55 6.43 1.41
N LYS A 403 7.76 5.36 1.42
CA LYS A 403 7.94 4.25 2.37
C LYS A 403 9.13 3.34 2.04
N ALA A 404 9.48 3.16 0.77
CA ALA A 404 10.74 2.51 0.40
C ALA A 404 11.97 3.28 0.91
N GLN A 405 11.95 4.62 0.84
CA GLN A 405 13.00 5.48 1.41
C GLN A 405 13.08 5.41 2.95
N GLU A 406 11.95 5.22 3.63
CA GLU A 406 11.91 5.02 5.10
C GLU A 406 12.62 3.72 5.50
N ILE A 407 12.43 2.62 4.74
CA ILE A 407 13.14 1.36 4.95
C ILE A 407 14.65 1.52 4.70
N GLU A 408 15.05 2.34 3.71
CA GLU A 408 16.46 2.64 3.43
C GLU A 408 17.14 3.41 4.58
N ALA A 409 16.43 4.37 5.18
CA ALA A 409 16.90 5.05 6.38
C ALA A 409 17.05 4.10 7.57
N LEU A 410 16.06 3.23 7.81
CA LEU A 410 16.09 2.22 8.87
C LEU A 410 17.25 1.22 8.68
N LEU A 411 17.61 0.89 7.43
CA LEU A 411 18.76 0.05 7.11
C LEU A 411 20.10 0.70 7.50
N GLU A 412 20.27 1.99 7.24
CA GLU A 412 21.46 2.73 7.66
C GLU A 412 21.50 2.97 9.18
N GLU A 413 20.36 3.04 9.85
CA GLU A 413 20.31 3.13 11.32
C GLU A 413 20.67 1.81 12.01
N ILE A 414 20.21 0.65 11.52
CA ILE A 414 20.62 -0.63 12.10
C ILE A 414 22.11 -0.93 11.84
N LYS A 415 22.66 -0.50 10.69
CA LYS A 415 24.12 -0.55 10.41
C LYS A 415 24.94 0.33 11.37
N LYS A 416 24.40 1.47 11.82
CA LYS A 416 25.06 2.29 12.86
C LYS A 416 25.11 1.55 14.20
N ILE A 417 24.03 0.90 14.62
CA ILE A 417 24.06 -0.01 15.78
C ILE A 417 25.11 -1.12 15.58
N GLU A 418 25.24 -1.66 14.35
CA GLU A 418 26.25 -2.65 13.97
C GLU A 418 27.70 -2.11 13.89
N SER A 419 27.92 -0.83 14.22
CA SER A 419 29.25 -0.18 14.29
C SER A 419 29.63 0.27 15.70
N GLU A 420 28.66 0.62 16.55
CA GLU A 420 28.88 1.13 17.91
C GLU A 420 29.57 0.12 18.85
N GLU A 421 30.12 0.60 19.97
CA GLU A 421 30.79 -0.23 20.98
C GLU A 421 29.80 -0.87 21.99
N LYS A 422 28.59 -0.31 22.14
CA LYS A 422 27.56 -0.70 23.14
C LYS A 422 26.41 -1.53 22.56
N ARG A 423 26.66 -2.32 21.52
CA ARG A 423 25.64 -3.01 20.68
C ARG A 423 24.55 -3.75 21.47
N LEU A 424 24.93 -4.45 22.55
CA LEU A 424 24.01 -5.21 23.42
C LEU A 424 22.89 -4.35 24.00
N GLU A 425 23.20 -3.11 24.41
CA GLU A 425 22.23 -2.20 25.02
C GLU A 425 21.14 -1.77 24.01
N LYS A 426 21.42 -1.92 22.70
CA LYS A 426 20.57 -1.51 21.58
C LYS A 426 19.91 -2.65 20.81
N VAL A 427 20.01 -3.90 21.26
CA VAL A 427 19.38 -5.06 20.58
C VAL A 427 17.86 -4.90 20.44
N ASN A 428 17.20 -4.30 21.44
CA ASN A 428 15.77 -3.98 21.35
C ASN A 428 15.48 -2.83 20.36
N GLU A 429 16.38 -1.84 20.30
CA GLU A 429 16.31 -0.72 19.35
C GLU A 429 16.49 -1.18 17.89
N ALA A 430 17.27 -2.25 17.68
CA ALA A 430 17.39 -2.93 16.38
C ALA A 430 16.12 -3.71 16.02
N LYS A 431 15.55 -4.47 16.98
CA LYS A 431 14.28 -5.20 16.79
C LYS A 431 13.11 -4.28 16.44
N GLU A 432 13.02 -3.11 17.07
CA GLU A 432 12.01 -2.09 16.74
C GLU A 432 12.15 -1.58 15.29
N LYS A 433 13.37 -1.36 14.79
CA LYS A 433 13.60 -0.95 13.39
C LYS A 433 13.26 -2.04 12.38
N VAL A 434 13.50 -3.31 12.70
CA VAL A 434 13.09 -4.46 11.88
C VAL A 434 11.56 -4.53 11.78
N GLN A 435 10.85 -4.30 12.89
CA GLN A 435 9.38 -4.22 12.88
C GLN A 435 8.90 -3.05 12.01
N LYS A 436 9.39 -1.82 12.23
CA LYS A 436 9.01 -0.65 11.42
C LYS A 436 9.29 -0.82 9.93
N ALA A 437 10.41 -1.46 9.56
CA ALA A 437 10.72 -1.78 8.17
C ALA A 437 9.73 -2.78 7.56
N THR A 438 9.25 -3.74 8.35
CA THR A 438 8.23 -4.72 7.93
C THR A 438 6.85 -4.06 7.77
N GLU A 439 6.46 -3.19 8.71
CA GLU A 439 5.22 -2.39 8.63
C GLU A 439 5.25 -1.45 7.42
N ALA A 440 6.36 -0.74 7.19
CA ALA A 440 6.56 0.10 6.02
C ALA A 440 6.48 -0.70 4.72
N LYS A 441 7.06 -1.91 4.66
CA LYS A 441 7.01 -2.79 3.49
C LYS A 441 5.57 -3.19 3.14
N ASN A 442 4.76 -3.55 4.13
CA ASN A 442 3.35 -3.89 3.90
C ASN A 442 2.53 -2.70 3.34
N VAL A 443 2.84 -1.46 3.77
CA VAL A 443 2.23 -0.24 3.20
C VAL A 443 2.65 -0.04 1.73
N VAL A 444 3.88 -0.40 1.34
CA VAL A 444 4.31 -0.36 -0.06
C VAL A 444 3.60 -1.42 -0.91
N GLU A 445 3.43 -2.65 -0.40
CA GLU A 445 2.67 -3.70 -1.10
C GLU A 445 1.19 -3.29 -1.31
N LYS A 446 0.55 -2.69 -0.30
CA LYS A 446 -0.80 -2.12 -0.43
C LYS A 446 -0.87 -1.01 -1.48
N ALA A 447 0.01 -0.01 -1.39
CA ALA A 447 0.02 1.12 -2.32
C ALA A 447 0.28 0.68 -3.78
N LYS A 448 1.10 -0.35 -4.01
CA LYS A 448 1.24 -0.96 -5.34
C LYS A 448 -0.11 -1.47 -5.87
N VAL A 449 -0.80 -2.32 -5.10
CA VAL A 449 -2.05 -2.95 -5.55
C VAL A 449 -3.16 -1.91 -5.74
N GLU A 450 -3.26 -0.90 -4.87
CA GLU A 450 -4.17 0.23 -5.05
C GLU A 450 -3.91 0.99 -6.36
N ALA A 451 -2.64 1.22 -6.74
CA ALA A 451 -2.28 1.84 -8.02
C ALA A 451 -2.63 0.97 -9.25
N GLU A 452 -2.41 -0.36 -9.18
CA GLU A 452 -2.77 -1.29 -10.26
C GLU A 452 -4.29 -1.43 -10.43
N ILE A 453 -5.05 -1.39 -9.33
CA ILE A 453 -6.51 -1.35 -9.39
C ILE A 453 -6.97 -0.01 -9.97
N ALA A 454 -6.35 1.12 -9.62
CA ALA A 454 -6.68 2.42 -10.23
C ALA A 454 -6.46 2.44 -11.76
N VAL A 455 -5.40 1.80 -12.29
CA VAL A 455 -5.25 1.57 -13.75
C VAL A 455 -6.38 0.73 -14.32
N SER A 456 -6.89 -0.23 -13.56
CA SER A 456 -8.01 -1.09 -13.98
C SER A 456 -9.32 -0.30 -14.01
N VAL A 457 -9.58 0.57 -13.03
CA VAL A 457 -10.72 1.52 -13.02
C VAL A 457 -10.63 2.47 -14.23
N ALA A 458 -9.46 3.05 -14.48
CA ALA A 458 -9.21 3.93 -15.64
C ALA A 458 -9.51 3.23 -16.98
N ARG A 459 -9.12 1.96 -17.14
CA ARG A 459 -9.41 1.18 -18.36
C ARG A 459 -10.89 0.85 -18.53
N VAL A 460 -11.61 0.55 -17.46
CA VAL A 460 -13.07 0.33 -17.54
C VAL A 460 -13.80 1.63 -17.93
N HIS A 461 -13.32 2.79 -17.46
CA HIS A 461 -13.82 4.10 -17.93
C HIS A 461 -13.55 4.35 -19.42
N VAL A 462 -12.34 4.06 -19.92
CA VAL A 462 -12.01 4.17 -21.36
C VAL A 462 -12.90 3.22 -22.18
N ALA A 463 -13.01 1.95 -21.79
CA ALA A 463 -13.85 0.97 -22.47
C ALA A 463 -15.33 1.38 -22.50
N LYS A 464 -15.84 2.03 -21.44
CA LYS A 464 -17.18 2.63 -21.47
C LYS A 464 -17.27 3.76 -22.49
N GLN A 465 -16.38 4.77 -22.42
CA GLN A 465 -16.44 5.92 -23.32
C GLN A 465 -16.28 5.53 -24.81
N GLU A 466 -15.47 4.51 -25.10
CA GLU A 466 -15.37 3.93 -26.45
C GLU A 466 -16.67 3.27 -26.90
N ALA A 467 -17.36 2.54 -26.01
CA ALA A 467 -18.65 1.94 -26.29
C ALA A 467 -19.78 2.98 -26.46
N THR A 468 -19.81 4.04 -25.63
CA THR A 468 -20.78 5.15 -25.77
C THR A 468 -20.69 5.77 -27.16
N ARG A 469 -19.48 6.11 -27.61
CA ARG A 469 -19.23 6.66 -28.96
C ARG A 469 -19.56 5.67 -30.09
N LEU A 470 -19.45 4.37 -29.85
CA LEU A 470 -19.82 3.34 -30.83
C LEU A 470 -21.34 3.19 -30.94
N ALA A 471 -22.07 3.28 -29.82
CA ALA A 471 -23.54 3.32 -29.83
C ALA A 471 -24.09 4.59 -30.51
N GLU A 472 -23.48 5.76 -30.27
CA GLU A 472 -23.79 7.02 -30.97
C GLU A 472 -23.66 6.86 -32.49
N VAL A 473 -22.54 6.28 -32.98
CA VAL A 473 -22.34 5.99 -34.40
C VAL A 473 -23.33 4.95 -34.94
N ALA A 474 -23.80 4.02 -34.12
CA ALA A 474 -24.82 3.05 -34.54
C ALA A 474 -26.20 3.72 -34.73
N ASP A 475 -26.57 4.70 -33.89
CA ASP A 475 -27.81 5.47 -34.08
C ASP A 475 -27.72 6.44 -35.28
N GLU A 476 -26.57 7.10 -35.49
CA GLU A 476 -26.32 7.84 -36.73
C GLU A 476 -26.60 6.99 -37.99
N GLU A 477 -26.11 5.75 -38.02
CA GLU A 477 -26.29 4.86 -39.17
C GLU A 477 -27.71 4.29 -39.28
N LYS A 478 -28.41 4.08 -38.16
CA LYS A 478 -29.86 3.83 -38.16
C LYS A 478 -30.62 4.98 -38.85
N ASN A 479 -30.31 6.23 -38.50
CA ASN A 479 -30.99 7.39 -39.06
C ASN A 479 -30.71 7.53 -40.57
N LYS A 480 -29.46 7.34 -41.02
CA LYS A 480 -29.09 7.29 -42.45
C LYS A 480 -29.77 6.13 -43.20
N ALA A 481 -30.02 5.00 -42.54
CA ALA A 481 -30.75 3.88 -43.14
C ALA A 481 -32.25 4.20 -43.32
N LYS A 482 -32.87 4.89 -42.36
CA LYS A 482 -34.26 5.37 -42.43
C LYS A 482 -34.47 6.41 -43.53
N GLU A 483 -33.61 7.42 -43.62
CA GLU A 483 -33.62 8.41 -44.71
C GLU A 483 -33.55 7.73 -46.09
N ALA A 484 -32.71 6.70 -46.22
CA ALA A 484 -32.62 5.91 -47.44
C ALA A 484 -33.90 5.11 -47.74
N ALA A 485 -34.53 4.49 -46.74
CA ALA A 485 -35.79 3.77 -46.93
C ALA A 485 -36.93 4.70 -47.35
N GLU A 486 -37.01 5.91 -46.76
CA GLU A 486 -37.97 6.94 -47.15
C GLU A 486 -37.73 7.44 -48.59
N ALA A 487 -36.48 7.69 -48.97
CA ALA A 487 -36.10 8.05 -50.33
C ALA A 487 -36.42 6.95 -51.36
N ALA A 488 -36.20 5.67 -51.02
CA ALA A 488 -36.52 4.54 -51.89
C ALA A 488 -38.04 4.39 -52.10
N GLU A 489 -38.83 4.54 -51.04
CA GLU A 489 -40.29 4.49 -51.08
C GLU A 489 -40.87 5.70 -51.84
N ASN A 490 -40.22 6.87 -51.82
CA ASN A 490 -40.61 8.03 -52.64
C ASN A 490 -40.30 7.82 -54.13
N ALA A 491 -39.09 7.35 -54.48
CA ALA A 491 -38.74 7.03 -55.87
C ALA A 491 -39.67 5.94 -56.47
N LYS A 492 -40.04 4.93 -55.67
CA LYS A 492 -41.07 3.95 -56.03
C LYS A 492 -42.43 4.63 -56.34
N LYS A 493 -42.92 5.55 -55.50
CA LYS A 493 -44.19 6.28 -55.75
C LYS A 493 -44.14 7.07 -57.06
N GLU A 494 -43.00 7.66 -57.40
CA GLU A 494 -42.82 8.34 -58.69
C GLU A 494 -42.94 7.38 -59.87
N ALA A 495 -42.23 6.24 -59.83
CA ALA A 495 -42.36 5.21 -60.87
C ALA A 495 -43.81 4.71 -60.99
N GLU A 496 -44.51 4.51 -59.86
CA GLU A 496 -45.92 4.11 -59.83
C GLU A 496 -46.83 5.18 -60.48
N LYS A 497 -46.63 6.49 -60.18
CA LYS A 497 -47.34 7.61 -60.86
C LYS A 497 -47.18 7.58 -62.38
N VAL A 498 -45.97 7.30 -62.90
CA VAL A 498 -45.72 7.17 -64.36
C VAL A 498 -46.53 6.02 -64.95
N SER A 499 -46.54 4.86 -64.28
CA SER A 499 -47.26 3.66 -64.70
C SER A 499 -48.77 3.83 -64.76
N GLU A 500 -49.35 4.65 -63.87
CA GLU A 500 -50.77 4.98 -63.94
C GLU A 500 -51.14 5.79 -65.20
N LYS A 501 -50.25 6.66 -65.69
CA LYS A 501 -50.41 7.37 -66.96
C LYS A 501 -50.18 6.44 -68.17
N LEU A 502 -49.18 5.56 -68.09
CA LEU A 502 -48.64 4.77 -69.20
C LEU A 502 -48.83 3.26 -69.06
N LYS A 503 -50.11 2.87 -68.98
CA LYS A 503 -50.50 1.46 -68.85
C LYS A 503 -50.02 0.66 -70.06
N ASN A 504 -49.22 -0.38 -69.78
CA ASN A 504 -48.62 -1.36 -70.71
C ASN A 504 -47.33 -0.94 -71.46
N VAL A 505 -46.58 0.08 -71.02
CA VAL A 505 -45.19 0.30 -71.50
C VAL A 505 -44.24 -0.66 -70.75
N PRO A 506 -43.55 -1.61 -71.42
CA PRO A 506 -42.77 -2.65 -70.75
C PRO A 506 -41.69 -2.11 -69.82
N GLU A 507 -40.92 -1.13 -70.28
CA GLU A 507 -39.76 -0.56 -69.59
C GLU A 507 -40.18 0.20 -68.32
N VAL A 508 -41.34 0.87 -68.34
CA VAL A 508 -41.97 1.49 -67.16
C VAL A 508 -42.44 0.42 -66.18
N THR A 509 -43.08 -0.67 -66.65
CA THR A 509 -43.53 -1.74 -65.75
C THR A 509 -42.38 -2.53 -65.11
N GLU A 510 -41.23 -2.63 -65.79
CA GLU A 510 -40.01 -3.18 -65.22
C GLU A 510 -39.41 -2.24 -64.17
N ALA A 511 -39.29 -0.94 -64.48
CA ALA A 511 -38.78 0.08 -63.57
C ALA A 511 -39.58 0.14 -62.25
N VAL A 512 -40.91 0.16 -62.33
CA VAL A 512 -41.80 0.09 -61.15
C VAL A 512 -41.53 -1.14 -60.30
N LYS A 513 -41.42 -2.32 -60.94
CA LYS A 513 -41.16 -3.57 -60.22
C LYS A 513 -39.80 -3.53 -59.51
N SER A 514 -38.80 -2.96 -60.18
CA SER A 514 -37.43 -2.85 -59.67
C SER A 514 -37.36 -1.84 -58.51
N ALA A 515 -37.89 -0.63 -58.69
CA ALA A 515 -37.95 0.39 -57.63
C ALA A 515 -38.73 -0.10 -56.40
N LYS A 516 -39.80 -0.88 -56.59
CA LYS A 516 -40.52 -1.51 -55.48
C LYS A 516 -39.71 -2.60 -54.76
N GLU A 517 -39.01 -3.45 -55.50
CA GLU A 517 -38.11 -4.48 -54.95
C GLU A 517 -37.00 -3.82 -54.11
N GLU A 518 -36.43 -2.72 -54.57
CA GLU A 518 -35.40 -1.99 -53.82
C GLU A 518 -35.97 -1.16 -52.65
N ALA A 519 -37.20 -0.65 -52.72
CA ALA A 519 -37.86 -0.03 -51.56
C ALA A 519 -38.13 -1.05 -50.43
N GLU A 520 -38.57 -2.27 -50.78
CA GLU A 520 -38.73 -3.38 -49.83
C GLU A 520 -37.36 -3.84 -49.27
N ASN A 521 -36.28 -3.81 -50.07
CA ASN A 521 -34.91 -4.06 -49.60
C ASN A 521 -34.40 -2.96 -48.66
N ALA A 522 -34.61 -1.69 -48.99
CA ALA A 522 -34.12 -0.55 -48.22
C ALA A 522 -34.73 -0.55 -46.81
N LYS A 523 -36.06 -0.69 -46.72
CA LYS A 523 -36.77 -0.82 -45.44
C LYS A 523 -36.31 -2.03 -44.61
N LYS A 524 -36.02 -3.16 -45.24
CA LYS A 524 -35.53 -4.35 -44.51
C LYS A 524 -34.13 -4.12 -43.90
N GLU A 525 -33.29 -3.33 -44.55
CA GLU A 525 -31.96 -3.00 -44.03
C GLU A 525 -31.99 -1.79 -43.07
N GLU A 526 -33.00 -0.90 -43.16
CA GLU A 526 -33.40 0.04 -42.09
C GLU A 526 -33.77 -0.71 -40.80
N GLU A 527 -34.71 -1.67 -40.87
CA GLU A 527 -35.11 -2.51 -39.72
C GLU A 527 -33.91 -3.26 -39.12
N GLN A 528 -32.94 -3.68 -39.97
CA GLN A 528 -31.69 -4.29 -39.49
C GLN A 528 -30.73 -3.28 -38.83
N ALA A 529 -30.58 -2.07 -39.37
CA ALA A 529 -29.75 -1.03 -38.77
C ALA A 529 -30.30 -0.59 -37.40
N GLU A 530 -31.62 -0.48 -37.26
CA GLU A 530 -32.26 -0.16 -35.98
C GLU A 530 -32.03 -1.26 -34.93
N MET A 531 -32.24 -2.53 -35.26
CA MET A 531 -32.01 -3.64 -34.30
C MET A 531 -30.57 -3.67 -33.79
N GLU A 532 -29.58 -3.55 -34.70
CA GLU A 532 -28.16 -3.62 -34.33
C GLU A 532 -27.69 -2.35 -33.58
N SER A 533 -28.35 -1.21 -33.77
CA SER A 533 -28.16 0.01 -32.95
C SER A 533 -28.72 -0.16 -31.53
N ILE A 534 -29.94 -0.68 -31.39
CA ILE A 534 -30.55 -0.97 -30.08
C ILE A 534 -29.71 -1.97 -29.28
N ASP A 535 -29.23 -3.03 -29.91
CA ASP A 535 -28.32 -4.00 -29.27
C ASP A 535 -26.99 -3.34 -28.86
N ALA A 536 -26.43 -2.42 -29.66
CA ALA A 536 -25.21 -1.68 -29.32
C ALA A 536 -25.40 -0.78 -28.08
N ALA A 537 -26.53 -0.05 -28.01
CA ALA A 537 -26.88 0.77 -26.85
C ALA A 537 -27.15 -0.08 -25.59
N GLN A 538 -27.70 -1.28 -25.74
CA GLN A 538 -27.88 -2.22 -24.61
C GLN A 538 -26.53 -2.73 -24.07
N GLU A 539 -25.59 -3.08 -24.96
CA GLU A 539 -24.25 -3.51 -24.56
C GLU A 539 -23.44 -2.38 -23.88
N GLU A 540 -23.53 -1.14 -24.38
CA GLU A 540 -23.04 0.06 -23.70
C GLU A 540 -23.56 0.15 -22.26
N TYR A 541 -24.88 0.10 -22.09
CA TYR A 541 -25.53 0.30 -20.79
C TYR A 541 -25.04 -0.70 -19.75
N THR A 542 -24.81 -1.96 -20.16
CA THR A 542 -24.35 -3.02 -19.27
C THR A 542 -22.89 -2.87 -18.78
N LEU A 543 -22.10 -1.93 -19.34
CA LEU A 543 -20.76 -1.60 -18.83
C LEU A 543 -20.78 -0.95 -17.43
N GLN A 544 -21.96 -0.52 -16.95
CA GLN A 544 -22.15 -0.11 -15.56
C GLN A 544 -21.80 -1.22 -14.55
N TYR A 545 -22.03 -2.49 -14.87
CA TYR A 545 -21.75 -3.60 -13.94
C TYR A 545 -20.24 -3.86 -13.77
N PRO A 546 -19.41 -3.96 -14.83
CA PRO A 546 -17.96 -3.89 -14.72
C PRO A 546 -17.45 -2.66 -13.94
N LEU A 547 -18.05 -1.48 -14.16
CA LEU A 547 -17.67 -0.26 -13.45
C LEU A 547 -17.93 -0.38 -11.94
N LEU A 548 -19.08 -0.90 -11.53
CA LEU A 548 -19.37 -1.18 -10.13
C LEU A 548 -18.38 -2.18 -9.53
N MET A 549 -18.12 -3.31 -10.20
CA MET A 549 -17.19 -4.34 -9.69
C MET A 549 -15.76 -3.82 -9.50
N VAL A 550 -15.25 -2.96 -10.39
CA VAL A 550 -13.90 -2.40 -10.26
C VAL A 550 -13.83 -1.31 -9.19
N THR A 551 -14.92 -0.56 -8.96
CA THR A 551 -15.05 0.36 -7.81
C THR A 551 -15.11 -0.39 -6.48
N GLU A 552 -15.86 -1.50 -6.40
CA GLU A 552 -15.87 -2.36 -5.22
C GLU A 552 -14.47 -2.93 -4.93
N ALA A 553 -13.74 -3.38 -5.95
CA ALA A 553 -12.36 -3.85 -5.81
C ALA A 553 -11.41 -2.75 -5.26
N ALA A 554 -11.56 -1.50 -5.72
CA ALA A 554 -10.79 -0.38 -5.18
C ALA A 554 -11.12 -0.12 -3.69
N ASN A 555 -12.38 -0.26 -3.30
CA ASN A 555 -12.82 -0.12 -1.91
C ASN A 555 -12.35 -1.29 -1.01
N GLU A 556 -12.35 -2.52 -1.52
CA GLU A 556 -11.79 -3.70 -0.84
C GLU A 556 -10.29 -3.53 -0.58
N ALA A 557 -9.53 -3.02 -1.56
CA ALA A 557 -8.11 -2.73 -1.39
C ALA A 557 -7.88 -1.61 -0.35
N LYS A 558 -8.64 -0.50 -0.43
CA LYS A 558 -8.60 0.60 0.55
C LYS A 558 -8.88 0.11 1.97
N ALA A 559 -9.81 -0.81 2.15
CA ALA A 559 -10.16 -1.41 3.44
C ALA A 559 -9.18 -2.50 3.94
N ALA A 560 -8.20 -2.94 3.14
CA ALA A 560 -7.31 -4.04 3.50
C ALA A 560 -6.34 -3.65 4.63
N GLU A 561 -6.48 -4.29 5.79
CA GLU A 561 -5.64 -4.11 6.99
C GLU A 561 -5.51 -5.44 7.77
N GLY A 562 -4.60 -5.48 8.76
CA GLY A 562 -4.44 -6.63 9.66
C GLY A 562 -3.66 -7.81 9.07
N GLU A 563 -3.84 -9.01 9.64
CA GLU A 563 -3.10 -10.22 9.25
C GLU A 563 -3.52 -10.76 7.86
N ASP A 564 -4.79 -10.56 7.48
CA ASP A 564 -5.37 -10.98 6.19
C ASP A 564 -5.14 -9.96 5.05
N ILE A 565 -4.38 -8.87 5.27
CA ILE A 565 -4.15 -7.81 4.27
C ILE A 565 -3.73 -8.36 2.89
N LYS A 566 -2.88 -9.39 2.86
CA LYS A 566 -2.36 -9.97 1.61
C LYS A 566 -3.43 -10.70 0.81
N THR A 567 -4.30 -11.48 1.46
CA THR A 567 -5.37 -12.24 0.80
C THR A 567 -6.51 -11.32 0.35
N THR A 568 -6.81 -10.26 1.11
CA THR A 568 -7.74 -9.21 0.68
C THR A 568 -7.24 -8.50 -0.57
N LEU A 569 -5.96 -8.10 -0.62
CA LEU A 569 -5.37 -7.43 -1.79
C LEU A 569 -5.33 -8.35 -3.03
N GLU A 570 -4.99 -9.63 -2.88
CA GLU A 570 -5.01 -10.62 -3.98
C GLU A 570 -6.44 -10.82 -4.54
N ASN A 571 -7.46 -10.84 -3.68
CA ASN A 571 -8.85 -10.94 -4.11
C ASN A 571 -9.33 -9.66 -4.83
N ALA A 572 -9.03 -8.48 -4.28
CA ALA A 572 -9.37 -7.19 -4.88
C ALA A 572 -8.72 -7.02 -6.26
N GLN A 573 -7.43 -7.33 -6.39
CA GLN A 573 -6.71 -7.28 -7.67
C GLN A 573 -7.34 -8.23 -8.71
N LYS A 574 -7.71 -9.45 -8.30
CA LYS A 574 -8.41 -10.41 -9.18
C LYS A 574 -9.79 -9.90 -9.61
N LYS A 575 -10.57 -9.31 -8.70
CA LYS A 575 -11.89 -8.73 -8.97
C LYS A 575 -11.81 -7.57 -9.97
N ALA A 576 -10.82 -6.70 -9.81
CA ALA A 576 -10.55 -5.61 -10.76
C ALA A 576 -10.16 -6.12 -12.16
N LEU A 577 -9.34 -7.18 -12.25
CA LEU A 577 -8.98 -7.80 -13.52
C LEU A 577 -10.17 -8.47 -14.21
N GLN A 578 -11.05 -9.16 -13.46
CA GLN A 578 -12.28 -9.75 -14.00
C GLN A 578 -13.25 -8.68 -14.52
N ALA A 579 -13.35 -7.55 -13.83
CA ALA A 579 -14.15 -6.41 -14.30
C ALA A 579 -13.60 -5.83 -15.62
N LEU A 580 -12.28 -5.66 -15.73
CA LEU A 580 -11.63 -5.21 -16.95
C LEU A 580 -11.83 -6.19 -18.12
N GLU A 581 -11.75 -7.50 -17.87
CA GLU A 581 -12.02 -8.53 -18.89
C GLU A 581 -13.45 -8.42 -19.44
N GLN A 582 -14.45 -8.25 -18.57
CA GLN A 582 -15.85 -8.05 -18.98
C GLN A 582 -16.06 -6.72 -19.72
N ALA A 583 -15.43 -5.63 -19.28
CA ALA A 583 -15.54 -4.33 -19.95
C ALA A 583 -14.97 -4.39 -21.39
N ASN A 584 -13.80 -5.01 -21.57
CA ASN A 584 -13.20 -5.19 -22.89
C ASN A 584 -14.05 -6.06 -23.82
N HIS A 585 -14.69 -7.12 -23.30
CA HIS A 585 -15.59 -7.99 -24.07
C HIS A 585 -16.78 -7.19 -24.62
N LYS A 586 -17.45 -6.42 -23.76
CA LYS A 586 -18.64 -5.63 -24.12
C LYS A 586 -18.34 -4.47 -25.06
N ALA A 587 -17.20 -3.79 -24.89
CA ALA A 587 -16.74 -2.80 -25.87
C ALA A 587 -16.48 -3.44 -27.26
N GLN A 588 -15.90 -4.66 -27.31
CA GLN A 588 -15.73 -5.41 -28.55
C GLN A 588 -17.03 -5.95 -29.14
N GLU A 589 -18.07 -6.20 -28.34
CA GLU A 589 -19.41 -6.55 -28.82
C GLU A 589 -20.10 -5.32 -29.42
N THR A 590 -20.12 -4.20 -28.70
CA THR A 590 -20.60 -2.90 -29.18
C THR A 590 -19.99 -2.53 -30.53
N PHE A 591 -18.66 -2.68 -30.69
CA PHE A 591 -17.97 -2.47 -31.97
C PHE A 591 -18.49 -3.35 -33.11
N LYS A 592 -18.74 -4.65 -32.85
CA LYS A 592 -19.27 -5.58 -33.88
C LYS A 592 -20.68 -5.20 -34.30
N LEU A 593 -21.52 -4.80 -33.35
CA LEU A 593 -22.91 -4.38 -33.59
C LEU A 593 -22.92 -3.09 -34.44
N THR A 594 -22.11 -2.10 -34.07
CA THR A 594 -21.89 -0.86 -34.84
C THR A 594 -21.47 -1.13 -36.28
N GLN A 595 -20.53 -2.07 -36.52
CA GLN A 595 -20.10 -2.42 -37.88
C GLN A 595 -21.23 -3.05 -38.72
N LYS A 596 -22.13 -3.84 -38.12
CA LYS A 596 -23.30 -4.35 -38.84
C LYS A 596 -24.31 -3.25 -39.14
N ALA A 597 -24.53 -2.30 -38.24
CA ALA A 597 -25.41 -1.15 -38.48
C ALA A 597 -24.89 -0.29 -39.65
N ILE A 598 -23.58 -0.02 -39.68
CA ILE A 598 -22.85 0.59 -40.81
C ILE A 598 -23.09 -0.19 -42.12
N ASP A 599 -22.97 -1.52 -42.11
CA ASP A 599 -23.15 -2.35 -43.31
C ASP A 599 -24.62 -2.46 -43.75
N ALA A 600 -25.58 -2.38 -42.84
CA ALA A 600 -27.01 -2.33 -43.15
C ALA A 600 -27.38 -0.99 -43.78
N SER A 601 -27.00 0.13 -43.14
CA SER A 601 -27.11 1.50 -43.64
C SER A 601 -26.59 1.66 -45.08
N LYS A 602 -25.38 1.17 -45.36
CA LYS A 602 -24.80 1.22 -46.71
C LYS A 602 -25.62 0.48 -47.77
N LYS A 603 -26.30 -0.62 -47.42
CA LYS A 603 -27.19 -1.32 -48.35
C LYS A 603 -28.52 -0.58 -48.52
N ALA A 604 -29.09 -0.04 -47.45
CA ALA A 604 -30.31 0.76 -47.50
C ALA A 604 -30.11 1.98 -48.43
N GLN A 605 -29.03 2.73 -48.22
CA GLN A 605 -28.58 3.82 -49.11
C GLN A 605 -28.41 3.32 -50.56
N LYS A 606 -27.76 2.17 -50.77
CA LYS A 606 -27.55 1.63 -52.12
C LYS A 606 -28.87 1.26 -52.82
N ALA A 607 -29.81 0.64 -52.10
CA ALA A 607 -31.13 0.29 -52.62
C ALA A 607 -31.93 1.55 -52.98
N ALA A 608 -31.83 2.61 -52.16
CA ALA A 608 -32.43 3.92 -52.47
C ALA A 608 -31.89 4.53 -53.76
N GLU A 609 -30.57 4.50 -53.99
CA GLU A 609 -29.97 5.00 -55.24
C GLU A 609 -30.42 4.19 -56.47
N VAL A 610 -30.57 2.87 -56.34
CA VAL A 610 -31.13 2.05 -57.44
C VAL A 610 -32.61 2.38 -57.67
N ALA A 611 -33.40 2.59 -56.61
CA ALA A 611 -34.80 3.00 -56.74
C ALA A 611 -34.95 4.37 -57.44
N LYS A 612 -34.12 5.36 -57.08
CA LYS A 612 -34.02 6.66 -57.78
C LYS A 612 -33.69 6.49 -59.26
N ALA A 613 -32.72 5.64 -59.58
CA ALA A 613 -32.31 5.40 -60.96
C ALA A 613 -33.43 4.75 -61.80
N GLU A 614 -34.19 3.80 -61.24
CA GLU A 614 -35.33 3.17 -61.91
C GLU A 614 -36.52 4.15 -62.02
N ALA A 615 -36.73 5.06 -61.05
CA ALA A 615 -37.71 6.15 -61.17
C ALA A 615 -37.36 7.11 -62.32
N ALA A 616 -36.09 7.51 -62.42
CA ALA A 616 -35.59 8.32 -63.53
C ALA A 616 -35.75 7.61 -64.90
N LYS A 617 -35.47 6.30 -64.98
CA LYS A 617 -35.77 5.48 -66.16
C LYS A 617 -37.26 5.51 -66.51
N ALA A 618 -38.16 5.36 -65.54
CA ALA A 618 -39.60 5.41 -65.78
C ALA A 618 -40.02 6.77 -66.36
N GLN A 619 -39.58 7.88 -65.75
CA GLN A 619 -39.84 9.25 -66.23
C GLN A 619 -39.28 9.50 -67.64
N ALA A 620 -38.08 8.99 -67.96
CA ALA A 620 -37.48 9.13 -69.29
C ALA A 620 -38.30 8.41 -70.38
N TYR A 621 -38.88 7.25 -70.06
CA TYR A 621 -39.84 6.57 -70.94
C TYR A 621 -41.22 7.25 -70.97
N GLU A 622 -41.58 8.05 -69.95
CA GLU A 622 -42.77 8.91 -70.01
C GLU A 622 -42.64 9.97 -71.11
N ALA A 623 -41.55 10.74 -71.04
CA ALA A 623 -41.20 11.76 -72.01
C ALA A 623 -41.18 11.20 -73.45
N LEU A 624 -40.60 10.01 -73.64
CA LEU A 624 -40.57 9.33 -74.93
C LEU A 624 -41.98 8.94 -75.43
N GLU A 625 -42.84 8.38 -74.57
CA GLU A 625 -44.16 7.91 -75.02
C GLU A 625 -45.11 9.07 -75.32
N ASP A 626 -44.99 10.22 -74.66
CA ASP A 626 -45.78 11.41 -74.99
C ASP A 626 -45.42 11.98 -76.37
N VAL A 627 -44.13 12.05 -76.72
CA VAL A 627 -43.72 12.45 -78.09
C VAL A 627 -44.25 11.44 -79.13
N LYS A 628 -44.26 10.13 -78.84
CA LYS A 628 -44.87 9.13 -79.72
C LYS A 628 -46.38 9.31 -79.88
N LYS A 629 -47.12 9.71 -78.84
CA LYS A 629 -48.57 10.00 -78.96
C LYS A 629 -48.82 11.13 -79.96
N GLU A 630 -48.00 12.18 -79.92
CA GLU A 630 -48.11 13.31 -80.86
C GLU A 630 -47.67 12.94 -82.29
N GLU A 631 -46.59 12.18 -82.40
CA GLU A 631 -46.14 11.59 -83.67
C GLU A 631 -47.24 10.72 -84.32
N GLN A 632 -47.94 9.90 -83.51
CA GLN A 632 -49.07 9.09 -83.98
C GLN A 632 -50.29 9.92 -84.40
N LYS A 633 -50.61 11.02 -83.70
CA LYS A 633 -51.65 11.97 -84.16
C LYS A 633 -51.28 12.55 -85.52
N MET A 634 -50.04 13.01 -85.69
CA MET A 634 -49.54 13.54 -86.97
C MET A 634 -49.58 12.51 -88.10
N LYS A 635 -49.15 11.27 -87.85
CA LYS A 635 -49.26 10.16 -88.81
C LYS A 635 -50.74 9.86 -89.15
N GLN A 636 -51.68 9.96 -88.21
CA GLN A 636 -53.12 9.82 -88.48
C GLN A 636 -53.72 10.98 -89.28
N LEU A 637 -53.22 12.21 -89.10
CA LEU A 637 -53.64 13.40 -89.85
C LEU A 637 -53.19 13.33 -91.32
N ALA A 638 -51.92 12.99 -91.58
CA ALA A 638 -51.43 12.73 -92.94
C ALA A 638 -52.28 11.67 -93.66
N VAL A 639 -52.62 10.58 -92.97
CA VAL A 639 -53.47 9.48 -93.46
C VAL A 639 -54.97 9.85 -93.58
N LYS A 640 -55.41 10.98 -93.04
CA LYS A 640 -56.72 11.59 -93.32
C LYS A 640 -56.66 12.44 -94.59
N GLU A 641 -55.70 13.35 -94.70
CA GLU A 641 -55.54 14.26 -95.85
C GLU A 641 -55.36 13.50 -97.16
N GLU A 642 -54.61 12.40 -97.10
CA GLU A 642 -54.45 11.40 -98.16
C GLU A 642 -55.76 10.96 -98.84
N LYS A 643 -56.88 10.94 -98.10
CA LYS A 643 -58.18 10.40 -98.53
C LYS A 643 -59.16 11.48 -98.99
N SER A 644 -58.83 12.75 -98.81
CA SER A 644 -59.57 13.90 -99.32
C SER A 644 -59.05 14.35 -100.69
N HIS A 645 -59.79 15.24 -101.38
CA HIS A 645 -59.39 15.82 -102.67
C HIS A 645 -58.29 16.91 -102.53
N VAL A 646 -57.21 16.57 -101.84
CA VAL A 646 -56.07 17.42 -101.46
C VAL A 646 -54.96 17.32 -102.52
N SER A 647 -54.11 18.35 -102.67
CA SER A 647 -53.09 18.41 -103.72
C SER A 647 -51.86 17.52 -103.46
N GLU A 648 -51.07 17.29 -104.51
CA GLU A 648 -49.81 16.56 -104.44
C GLU A 648 -48.70 17.30 -103.67
N LEU A 649 -48.88 18.61 -103.40
CA LEU A 649 -47.96 19.41 -102.59
C LEU A 649 -48.22 19.21 -101.10
N GLU A 650 -49.48 19.36 -100.68
CA GLU A 650 -49.93 19.17 -99.30
C GLU A 650 -49.61 17.74 -98.81
N LYS A 651 -49.83 16.71 -99.65
CA LYS A 651 -49.43 15.32 -99.35
C LYS A 651 -47.93 15.18 -99.06
N LYS A 652 -47.07 15.92 -99.77
CA LYS A 652 -45.61 15.91 -99.54
C LYS A 652 -45.19 16.72 -98.31
N ALA A 653 -45.97 17.73 -97.93
CA ALA A 653 -45.81 18.43 -96.65
C ALA A 653 -46.16 17.50 -95.49
N ALA A 654 -47.29 16.79 -95.55
CA ALA A 654 -47.70 15.80 -94.54
C ALA A 654 -46.67 14.65 -94.39
N GLU A 655 -46.16 14.13 -95.51
CA GLU A 655 -45.04 13.18 -95.52
C GLU A 655 -43.71 13.75 -94.98
N GLY A 656 -43.53 15.06 -95.03
CA GLY A 656 -42.36 15.76 -94.48
C GLY A 656 -42.47 15.91 -92.98
N ALA A 657 -43.58 16.49 -92.50
CA ALA A 657 -43.88 16.65 -91.09
C ALA A 657 -43.87 15.32 -90.32
N GLY A 658 -44.40 14.24 -90.92
CA GLY A 658 -44.32 12.89 -90.33
C GLY A 658 -42.89 12.37 -90.14
N LYS A 659 -41.93 12.75 -91.01
CA LYS A 659 -40.50 12.40 -90.88
C LYS A 659 -39.76 13.32 -89.91
N VAL A 660 -40.18 14.58 -89.76
CA VAL A 660 -39.70 15.46 -88.70
C VAL A 660 -40.09 14.90 -87.34
N ALA A 661 -41.36 14.53 -87.14
CA ALA A 661 -41.84 13.92 -85.91
C ALA A 661 -41.10 12.61 -85.56
N GLU A 662 -40.91 11.73 -86.54
CA GLU A 662 -40.13 10.48 -86.38
C GLU A 662 -38.66 10.75 -86.02
N GLY A 663 -38.05 11.80 -86.57
CA GLY A 663 -36.70 12.25 -86.23
C GLY A 663 -36.57 12.89 -84.84
N GLU A 664 -37.61 13.56 -84.34
CA GLU A 664 -37.62 14.11 -82.97
C GLU A 664 -37.87 13.00 -81.92
N VAL A 665 -38.73 12.00 -82.21
CA VAL A 665 -38.93 10.80 -81.36
C VAL A 665 -37.60 10.08 -81.11
N GLU A 666 -36.78 9.87 -82.14
CA GLU A 666 -35.51 9.12 -82.00
C GLU A 666 -34.48 9.85 -81.12
N LYS A 667 -34.51 11.20 -81.04
CA LYS A 667 -33.63 11.95 -80.13
C LYS A 667 -33.98 11.69 -78.66
N VAL A 668 -35.26 11.81 -78.32
CA VAL A 668 -35.75 11.56 -76.95
C VAL A 668 -35.53 10.10 -76.56
N LYS A 669 -35.68 9.17 -77.52
CA LYS A 669 -35.38 7.75 -77.34
C LYS A 669 -33.92 7.47 -76.99
N VAL A 670 -32.97 8.19 -77.58
CA VAL A 670 -31.53 8.04 -77.24
C VAL A 670 -31.26 8.42 -75.79
N GLU A 671 -31.87 9.48 -75.26
CA GLU A 671 -31.70 9.84 -73.84
C GLU A 671 -32.42 8.85 -72.89
N ALA A 672 -33.62 8.37 -73.26
CA ALA A 672 -34.31 7.32 -72.49
C ALA A 672 -33.54 5.98 -72.47
N GLU A 673 -32.89 5.59 -73.57
CA GLU A 673 -32.01 4.42 -73.62
C GLU A 673 -30.73 4.60 -72.76
N LYS A 674 -30.22 5.83 -72.60
CA LYS A 674 -29.14 6.13 -71.64
C LYS A 674 -29.63 6.01 -70.20
N ALA A 675 -30.79 6.58 -69.86
CA ALA A 675 -31.38 6.49 -68.51
C ALA A 675 -31.58 5.02 -68.10
N ASN A 676 -32.13 4.21 -69.01
CA ASN A 676 -32.24 2.76 -68.84
C ASN A 676 -30.88 2.11 -68.59
N THR A 677 -29.89 2.40 -69.44
CA THR A 677 -28.52 1.85 -69.34
C THR A 677 -27.81 2.26 -68.04
N ALA A 678 -28.12 3.43 -67.48
CA ALA A 678 -27.57 3.91 -66.22
C ALA A 678 -28.22 3.21 -65.00
N ALA A 679 -29.55 3.15 -64.95
CA ALA A 679 -30.29 2.40 -63.92
C ALA A 679 -29.88 0.91 -63.89
N ASP A 680 -29.77 0.30 -65.08
CA ASP A 680 -29.37 -1.09 -65.27
C ASP A 680 -27.92 -1.36 -64.81
N LYS A 681 -27.06 -0.34 -64.71
CA LYS A 681 -25.75 -0.43 -64.06
C LYS A 681 -25.77 -0.11 -62.57
N ALA A 682 -26.58 0.85 -62.12
CA ALA A 682 -26.74 1.14 -60.69
C ALA A 682 -27.16 -0.13 -59.93
N LYS A 683 -28.12 -0.89 -60.48
CA LYS A 683 -28.55 -2.20 -59.95
C LYS A 683 -27.45 -3.28 -59.99
N LYS A 684 -26.43 -3.13 -60.85
CA LYS A 684 -25.26 -4.02 -60.98
C LYS A 684 -24.00 -3.52 -60.26
N ALA A 685 -24.03 -2.33 -59.67
CA ALA A 685 -22.93 -1.76 -58.92
C ALA A 685 -22.50 -2.70 -57.78
N THR A 686 -21.22 -2.71 -57.41
CA THR A 686 -20.74 -3.51 -56.27
C THR A 686 -20.78 -2.69 -54.99
N THR A 687 -20.30 -1.45 -55.04
CA THR A 687 -20.24 -0.49 -53.94
C THR A 687 -21.44 0.48 -53.94
N LEU A 688 -21.54 1.29 -52.87
CA LEU A 688 -22.50 2.40 -52.77
C LEU A 688 -22.15 3.55 -53.73
N GLU A 689 -20.88 3.94 -53.80
CA GLU A 689 -20.45 5.08 -54.62
C GLU A 689 -20.57 4.81 -56.13
N GLU A 690 -20.37 3.56 -56.57
CA GLU A 690 -20.72 3.12 -57.93
C GLU A 690 -22.23 3.23 -58.21
N ALA A 691 -23.09 2.95 -57.22
CA ALA A 691 -24.54 3.05 -57.38
C ALA A 691 -24.98 4.52 -57.49
N LYS A 692 -24.54 5.39 -56.56
CA LYS A 692 -24.74 6.86 -56.64
C LYS A 692 -24.31 7.42 -57.99
N ALA A 693 -23.09 7.06 -58.44
CA ALA A 693 -22.52 7.60 -59.68
C ALA A 693 -23.24 7.15 -60.96
N GLU A 694 -23.93 6.01 -60.98
CA GLU A 694 -24.80 5.62 -62.11
C GLU A 694 -26.27 6.06 -61.90
N ALA A 695 -26.73 6.26 -60.66
CA ALA A 695 -28.05 6.84 -60.37
C ALA A 695 -28.14 8.30 -60.83
N ILE A 696 -27.13 9.12 -60.53
CA ILE A 696 -27.01 10.50 -61.06
C ILE A 696 -27.09 10.49 -62.58
N LYS A 697 -26.36 9.60 -63.26
CA LYS A 697 -26.39 9.47 -64.74
C LYS A 697 -27.76 9.04 -65.29
N ALA A 698 -28.60 8.37 -64.50
CA ALA A 698 -29.97 8.04 -64.88
C ALA A 698 -30.89 9.26 -64.77
N ILE A 699 -30.74 10.05 -63.70
CA ILE A 699 -31.46 11.32 -63.46
C ILE A 699 -31.10 12.34 -64.56
N ASP A 700 -29.80 12.59 -64.76
CA ASP A 700 -29.23 13.38 -65.86
C ASP A 700 -29.85 13.09 -67.23
N ALA A 701 -30.09 11.82 -67.52
CA ALA A 701 -30.62 11.34 -68.79
C ALA A 701 -32.16 11.41 -68.86
N SER A 702 -32.84 11.28 -67.71
CA SER A 702 -34.28 11.54 -67.57
C SER A 702 -34.59 13.01 -67.86
N GLU A 703 -33.89 13.94 -67.23
CA GLU A 703 -34.06 15.38 -67.45
C GLU A 703 -33.81 15.77 -68.92
N LYS A 704 -32.76 15.22 -69.53
CA LYS A 704 -32.44 15.43 -70.94
C LYS A 704 -33.51 14.81 -71.86
N ALA A 705 -34.10 13.66 -71.51
CA ALA A 705 -35.25 13.11 -72.21
C ALA A 705 -36.52 13.97 -72.06
N GLN A 706 -36.83 14.44 -70.85
CA GLN A 706 -37.98 15.33 -70.57
C GLN A 706 -37.87 16.67 -71.29
N ASN A 707 -36.73 17.34 -71.21
CA ASN A 707 -36.51 18.63 -71.87
C ASN A 707 -36.43 18.46 -73.40
N GLY A 708 -35.81 17.37 -73.87
CA GLY A 708 -35.91 16.95 -75.26
C GLY A 708 -37.37 16.78 -75.72
N ALA A 709 -38.21 16.11 -74.93
CA ALA A 709 -39.63 15.90 -75.23
C ALA A 709 -40.43 17.21 -75.28
N LYS A 710 -40.22 18.15 -74.35
CA LYS A 710 -40.84 19.48 -74.39
C LYS A 710 -40.56 20.19 -75.72
N ILE A 711 -39.29 20.21 -76.15
CA ILE A 711 -38.86 20.82 -77.42
C ILE A 711 -39.40 20.04 -78.63
N SER A 712 -39.40 18.71 -78.58
CA SER A 712 -39.93 17.85 -79.65
C SER A 712 -41.43 18.04 -79.85
N LEU A 713 -42.22 18.11 -78.77
CA LEU A 713 -43.66 18.36 -78.81
C LEU A 713 -43.97 19.71 -79.46
N GLN A 714 -43.29 20.79 -79.05
CA GLN A 714 -43.43 22.12 -79.66
C GLN A 714 -43.14 22.11 -81.17
N LYS A 715 -42.11 21.38 -81.61
CA LYS A 715 -41.77 21.25 -83.05
C LYS A 715 -42.82 20.45 -83.84
N ILE A 716 -43.34 19.37 -83.24
CA ILE A 716 -44.40 18.55 -83.84
C ILE A 716 -45.71 19.33 -83.94
N GLU A 717 -46.05 20.12 -82.91
CA GLU A 717 -47.21 21.01 -82.89
C GLU A 717 -47.08 22.17 -83.90
N PHE A 718 -45.90 22.77 -84.06
CA PHE A 718 -45.68 23.77 -85.10
C PHE A 718 -45.90 23.21 -86.51
N GLU A 719 -45.32 22.06 -86.85
CA GLU A 719 -45.56 21.41 -88.14
C GLU A 719 -47.03 20.96 -88.30
N TYR A 720 -47.76 20.69 -87.21
CA TYR A 720 -49.21 20.43 -87.25
C TYR A 720 -50.02 21.68 -87.62
N LEU A 721 -49.78 22.81 -86.95
CA LEU A 721 -50.48 24.08 -87.22
C LEU A 721 -50.24 24.56 -88.66
N LYS A 722 -49.00 24.40 -89.13
CA LYS A 722 -48.57 24.66 -90.51
C LYS A 722 -49.29 23.79 -91.54
N LEU A 723 -49.55 22.51 -91.22
CA LEU A 723 -50.35 21.63 -92.07
C LEU A 723 -51.82 22.09 -92.16
N MET A 724 -52.37 22.65 -91.07
CA MET A 724 -53.73 23.20 -91.03
C MET A 724 -53.91 24.57 -91.71
N ASN A 725 -52.86 25.11 -92.38
CA ASN A 725 -52.89 26.39 -93.10
C ASN A 725 -53.36 27.59 -92.23
N GLN A 726 -52.90 27.65 -90.98
CA GLN A 726 -52.95 28.88 -90.18
C GLN A 726 -51.66 29.68 -90.42
N ASP A 727 -51.74 31.02 -90.42
CA ASP A 727 -50.55 31.87 -90.49
C ASP A 727 -49.80 31.81 -89.15
N VAL A 728 -48.69 31.06 -89.10
CA VAL A 728 -47.86 30.88 -87.90
C VAL A 728 -46.40 31.26 -88.19
N LEU A 729 -45.76 31.96 -87.25
CA LEU A 729 -44.35 32.33 -87.31
C LEU A 729 -43.45 31.14 -86.94
N GLU A 730 -42.28 31.03 -87.57
CA GLU A 730 -41.35 29.92 -87.33
C GLU A 730 -40.77 29.96 -85.90
N PRO A 731 -40.67 28.81 -85.18
CA PRO A 731 -40.00 28.73 -83.89
C PRO A 731 -38.52 29.06 -84.03
N LEU A 732 -37.99 29.91 -83.15
CA LEU A 732 -36.59 30.30 -83.18
C LEU A 732 -35.68 29.12 -82.78
N GLU A 733 -34.67 28.80 -83.59
CA GLU A 733 -33.61 27.87 -83.19
C GLU A 733 -32.66 28.56 -82.20
N ILE A 734 -32.95 28.42 -80.91
CA ILE A 734 -32.05 28.80 -79.82
C ILE A 734 -31.02 27.65 -79.64
N PRO A 735 -29.71 27.92 -79.57
CA PRO A 735 -28.70 26.89 -79.31
C PRO A 735 -28.91 26.26 -77.92
N THR A 736 -28.55 24.99 -77.77
CA THR A 736 -28.82 24.17 -76.56
C THR A 736 -27.79 24.35 -75.44
N GLU A 737 -27.12 25.50 -75.40
CA GLU A 737 -26.14 25.88 -74.39
C GLU A 737 -26.52 27.32 -73.94
N GLU A 738 -26.63 27.54 -72.62
CA GLU A 738 -27.09 28.77 -71.96
C GLU A 738 -28.56 29.21 -72.23
N MET A 739 -29.50 28.62 -71.47
CA MET A 739 -30.83 29.20 -71.22
C MET A 739 -31.23 29.10 -69.74
N HIS A 740 -30.60 29.90 -68.89
CA HIS A 740 -31.20 30.36 -67.64
C HIS A 740 -31.55 31.86 -67.79
N ASN A 741 -32.59 32.30 -67.06
CA ASN A 741 -32.99 33.70 -66.88
C ASN A 741 -33.51 34.47 -68.13
N LEU A 742 -34.66 34.01 -68.67
CA LEU A 742 -35.62 34.90 -69.36
C LEU A 742 -37.06 34.61 -68.89
N ILE A 743 -37.46 35.25 -67.79
CA ILE A 743 -38.88 35.43 -67.41
C ILE A 743 -39.27 36.86 -67.85
N ASP A 744 -40.20 36.96 -68.79
CA ASP A 744 -40.72 38.25 -69.26
C ASP A 744 -41.74 38.85 -68.27
N LYS A 745 -41.84 40.18 -68.21
CA LYS A 745 -42.71 40.92 -67.30
C LYS A 745 -43.58 41.94 -68.06
N ASN A 746 -44.82 41.58 -68.30
CA ASN A 746 -45.97 42.49 -68.49
C ASN A 746 -47.20 41.75 -67.88
N GLU A 747 -48.10 42.31 -67.06
CA GLU A 747 -48.71 43.65 -66.98
C GLU A 747 -49.87 43.88 -67.97
N GLU A 748 -51.07 43.42 -67.61
CA GLU A 748 -52.35 44.17 -67.48
C GLU A 748 -53.42 43.18 -66.90
N VAL A 749 -54.05 43.42 -65.74
CA VAL A 749 -55.16 44.35 -65.38
C VAL A 749 -56.57 43.78 -65.66
N GLU A 750 -57.25 43.48 -64.54
CA GLU A 750 -58.71 43.50 -64.21
C GLU A 750 -59.80 43.22 -65.28
N ASP A 751 -60.72 42.27 -65.00
CA ASP A 751 -62.12 42.64 -64.66
C ASP A 751 -62.97 41.49 -64.00
N GLU A 752 -63.64 41.86 -62.91
CA GLU A 752 -64.89 41.40 -62.24
C GLU A 752 -65.43 39.92 -62.19
N VAL A 753 -65.81 39.52 -60.94
CA VAL A 753 -66.90 38.60 -60.47
C VAL A 753 -66.91 37.08 -60.83
N GLU A 754 -67.41 36.15 -59.99
CA GLU A 754 -68.02 36.20 -58.64
C GLU A 754 -67.78 34.86 -57.85
N ASP A 755 -67.54 34.99 -56.54
CA ASP A 755 -67.85 34.08 -55.40
C ASP A 755 -67.51 32.55 -55.33
N THR A 756 -66.87 32.22 -54.20
CA THR A 756 -67.09 31.07 -53.24
C THR A 756 -66.23 29.78 -53.21
N GLU A 757 -65.66 29.58 -52.00
CA GLU A 757 -65.40 28.36 -51.22
C GLU A 757 -64.18 27.41 -51.47
N SER A 758 -63.16 27.65 -50.63
CA SER A 758 -62.45 26.66 -49.75
C SER A 758 -61.18 25.93 -50.21
N LYS A 759 -60.15 26.00 -49.33
CA LYS A 759 -59.15 24.98 -48.89
C LYS A 759 -58.30 24.24 -49.97
N GLU A 760 -57.04 23.85 -49.75
CA GLU A 760 -56.07 24.00 -48.63
C GLU A 760 -54.65 23.71 -49.19
N ASP A 761 -53.61 24.33 -48.61
CA ASP A 761 -52.17 23.98 -48.70
C ASP A 761 -51.54 23.96 -50.14
N ASP A 762 -50.22 23.87 -50.37
CA ASP A 762 -49.03 23.61 -49.52
C ASP A 762 -47.84 24.53 -50.02
N PRO A 763 -46.51 24.27 -49.81
CA PRO A 763 -45.44 25.26 -50.03
C PRO A 763 -44.69 25.09 -51.37
N GLU A 764 -43.58 25.80 -51.55
CA GLU A 764 -42.50 25.38 -52.44
C GLU A 764 -41.12 25.79 -51.86
N GLU A 765 -40.14 24.90 -51.97
CA GLU A 765 -38.71 25.19 -51.76
C GLU A 765 -38.12 25.78 -53.06
N GLU A 766 -36.94 26.43 -53.00
CA GLU A 766 -35.71 25.84 -53.57
C GLU A 766 -34.47 26.77 -53.53
N LYS A 767 -33.34 26.16 -53.88
CA LYS A 767 -31.95 26.64 -53.88
C LYS A 767 -31.58 27.24 -55.28
N GLU A 768 -30.35 27.56 -55.72
CA GLU A 768 -28.96 27.51 -55.22
C GLU A 768 -28.02 28.44 -56.08
N VAL A 769 -26.80 28.77 -55.58
CA VAL A 769 -25.48 29.22 -56.20
C VAL A 769 -25.35 30.06 -57.52
N ASP A 770 -24.23 30.77 -57.83
CA ASP A 770 -22.89 30.93 -57.17
C ASP A 770 -22.40 32.42 -56.97
N ASP A 771 -21.31 33.05 -57.47
CA ASP A 771 -20.25 32.80 -58.50
C ASP A 771 -19.00 33.76 -58.34
N GLU A 772 -17.94 33.61 -59.17
CA GLU A 772 -16.60 34.28 -59.14
C GLU A 772 -16.58 35.79 -59.60
N GLU A 773 -15.57 36.68 -59.44
CA GLU A 773 -14.08 36.56 -59.40
C GLU A 773 -13.37 37.86 -58.83
N GLU A 774 -12.09 37.75 -58.39
CA GLU A 774 -10.99 38.78 -58.30
C GLU A 774 -10.91 39.98 -57.27
N ALA A 775 -9.64 40.32 -56.96
CA ALA A 775 -9.02 41.59 -56.51
C ALA A 775 -9.01 42.14 -55.04
N GLU A 776 -7.80 42.15 -54.47
CA GLU A 776 -7.15 43.00 -53.42
C GLU A 776 -7.93 43.87 -52.39
N ALA A 777 -7.62 43.59 -51.11
CA ALA A 777 -7.18 44.51 -50.03
C ALA A 777 -8.07 45.67 -49.51
N GLY A 778 -8.30 45.71 -48.19
CA GLY A 778 -8.57 46.98 -47.49
C GLY A 778 -9.25 46.95 -46.10
N ASP A 779 -8.43 46.99 -45.05
CA ASP A 779 -8.71 47.60 -43.73
C ASP A 779 -9.86 47.08 -42.84
N MET A 780 -9.92 47.64 -41.62
CA MET A 780 -10.87 47.34 -40.54
C MET A 780 -11.99 48.39 -40.47
N GLU A 781 -13.15 48.03 -39.91
CA GLU A 781 -13.76 48.77 -38.78
C GLU A 781 -14.91 47.99 -38.14
N ASP A 782 -15.20 48.29 -36.87
CA ASP A 782 -16.09 47.52 -36.00
C ASP A 782 -17.60 47.78 -36.24
N LYS A 783 -18.43 46.84 -35.77
CA LYS A 783 -19.59 47.23 -34.96
C LYS A 783 -20.10 46.17 -34.00
N GLU A 784 -20.42 46.63 -32.80
CA GLU A 784 -21.07 45.88 -31.74
C GLU A 784 -22.55 45.62 -32.06
N LEU A 785 -23.08 44.50 -31.57
CA LEU A 785 -24.42 44.44 -30.98
C LEU A 785 -24.35 43.60 -29.70
N GLU A 786 -25.26 43.88 -28.79
CA GLU A 786 -25.10 43.63 -27.35
C GLU A 786 -25.75 42.32 -26.86
N GLU A 787 -25.61 42.10 -25.56
CA GLU A 787 -26.10 40.98 -24.76
C GLU A 787 -27.65 40.89 -24.76
N GLU A 788 -28.18 39.67 -24.60
CA GLU A 788 -29.41 39.46 -23.83
C GLU A 788 -29.31 38.07 -23.15
N GLU A 789 -29.25 38.06 -21.82
CA GLU A 789 -29.40 36.87 -20.98
C GLU A 789 -30.87 36.77 -20.56
N GLU A 790 -31.53 35.63 -20.80
CA GLU A 790 -32.82 35.31 -20.18
C GLU A 790 -32.69 34.05 -19.31
N GLU A 791 -32.79 34.26 -18.00
CA GLU A 791 -33.18 33.22 -17.03
C GLU A 791 -34.71 33.13 -17.04
N GLU A 792 -35.29 31.95 -17.26
CA GLU A 792 -36.66 31.66 -16.81
C GLU A 792 -36.68 30.37 -15.97
N GLU A 793 -37.35 30.46 -14.82
CA GLU A 793 -37.68 29.36 -13.92
C GLU A 793 -39.07 28.82 -14.30
N GLU A 794 -39.29 27.50 -14.21
CA GLU A 794 -40.64 26.96 -13.90
C GLU A 794 -40.50 25.86 -12.82
N GLU A 795 -41.41 25.90 -11.84
CA GLU A 795 -41.57 24.92 -10.74
C GLU A 795 -42.93 24.19 -10.84
N GLU A 796 -43.13 23.18 -9.98
CA GLU A 796 -44.40 22.46 -9.72
C GLU A 796 -44.90 21.58 -10.92
N ASP A 797 -45.57 20.44 -10.74
CA ASP A 797 -46.46 20.01 -9.65
C ASP A 797 -46.18 18.57 -9.13
N ASP A 798 -46.55 18.34 -7.86
CA ASP A 798 -46.76 17.03 -7.25
C ASP A 798 -48.28 16.76 -7.17
N GLU A 799 -48.79 15.59 -7.63
CA GLU A 799 -50.14 15.13 -7.31
C GLU A 799 -50.13 13.87 -6.44
N GLU A 800 -50.75 13.95 -5.26
CA GLU A 800 -51.00 12.81 -4.36
C GLU A 800 -52.22 11.98 -4.81
N GLU A 801 -52.20 10.67 -4.56
CA GLU A 801 -53.44 9.94 -4.22
C GLU A 801 -53.27 9.17 -2.90
N ALA A 802 -54.25 9.31 -2.00
CA ALA A 802 -54.21 8.76 -0.65
C ALA A 802 -55.42 7.86 -0.38
N VAL A 803 -55.22 6.80 0.42
CA VAL A 803 -56.31 6.03 1.05
C VAL A 803 -55.92 5.74 2.51
N GLU A 804 -56.87 5.96 3.41
CA GLU A 804 -56.73 5.86 4.87
C GLU A 804 -56.87 4.41 5.39
N GLU A 805 -56.35 4.13 6.60
CA GLU A 805 -57.21 3.73 7.75
C GLU A 805 -56.43 3.85 9.08
N GLU A 806 -57.15 4.01 10.20
CA GLU A 806 -56.62 4.36 11.53
C GLU A 806 -56.35 3.14 12.44
N GLU A 807 -55.50 3.30 13.48
CA GLU A 807 -55.95 3.08 14.86
C GLU A 807 -55.04 3.74 15.93
N GLU A 808 -55.55 3.81 17.18
CA GLU A 808 -54.92 4.39 18.37
C GLU A 808 -53.69 3.56 18.88
N VAL A 809 -52.84 3.95 19.85
CA VAL A 809 -53.11 4.42 21.23
C VAL A 809 -51.96 5.25 21.83
N LYS A 810 -52.37 6.17 22.72
CA LYS A 810 -51.57 7.12 23.50
C LYS A 810 -50.74 6.43 24.61
N GLU A 811 -49.61 7.01 24.99
CA GLU A 811 -49.39 7.36 26.40
C GLU A 811 -48.34 8.47 26.60
N LYS A 812 -48.51 9.26 27.68
CA LYS A 812 -47.55 10.24 28.20
C LYS A 812 -47.50 10.06 29.71
N GLU A 813 -46.31 10.04 30.30
CA GLU A 813 -46.13 10.72 31.60
C GLU A 813 -44.68 11.18 31.83
N VAL A 814 -44.48 11.99 32.87
CA VAL A 814 -43.27 12.78 33.10
C VAL A 814 -42.76 12.56 34.53
N ALA A 815 -41.47 12.27 34.70
CA ALA A 815 -40.83 12.28 36.02
C ALA A 815 -39.35 12.71 35.98
N ASN A 816 -39.08 13.85 36.59
CA ASN A 816 -37.80 14.39 37.08
C ASN A 816 -38.15 15.09 38.43
N PRO A 817 -37.25 15.57 39.32
CA PRO A 817 -35.78 15.65 39.25
C PRO A 817 -35.08 15.22 40.58
N THR A 818 -33.89 15.81 40.84
CA THR A 818 -32.98 15.83 42.03
C THR A 818 -31.64 15.12 41.77
N GLU A 819 -30.44 15.64 42.08
CA GLU A 819 -29.91 16.94 42.59
C GLU A 819 -28.39 17.01 42.21
N THR A 820 -27.57 18.07 42.29
CA THR A 820 -27.58 19.35 43.08
C THR A 820 -26.76 20.47 42.37
N HIS A 821 -26.57 21.60 43.06
CA HIS A 821 -25.83 22.85 42.77
C HIS A 821 -24.29 22.81 42.48
N ASP A 822 -23.84 23.87 41.76
CA ASP A 822 -22.72 24.85 41.97
C ASP A 822 -21.30 24.40 42.43
N GLY A 823 -20.20 25.15 42.20
CA GLY A 823 -19.98 26.42 41.47
C GLY A 823 -18.78 27.23 42.05
N GLU A 824 -18.05 28.00 41.22
CA GLU A 824 -16.98 28.98 41.58
C GLU A 824 -15.71 28.40 42.29
N GLN A 825 -14.50 28.99 42.35
CA GLN A 825 -13.78 30.07 41.62
C GLN A 825 -12.25 29.94 41.90
N GLU A 826 -11.36 30.49 41.03
CA GLU A 826 -10.04 31.15 41.32
C GLU A 826 -8.92 30.45 42.17
N GLU A 827 -7.60 30.72 42.07
CA GLU A 827 -6.71 31.36 41.07
C GLU A 827 -5.30 30.68 41.17
N ALA A 828 -4.04 31.19 41.08
CA ALA A 828 -3.29 32.46 40.87
C ALA A 828 -1.78 32.11 40.66
N LYS A 829 -0.79 32.96 40.35
CA LYS A 829 -0.61 34.18 39.51
C LYS A 829 0.87 34.64 39.62
N GLU A 830 1.70 34.56 38.57
CA GLU A 830 3.00 35.28 38.40
C GLU A 830 3.64 34.94 37.02
N GLY A 831 4.37 35.82 36.32
CA GLY A 831 4.61 37.26 36.53
C GLY A 831 5.73 37.82 35.62
N GLU A 832 5.61 39.10 35.23
CA GLU A 832 6.58 39.96 34.50
C GLU A 832 6.99 39.54 33.05
N GLU A 833 7.12 40.35 31.99
CA GLU A 833 6.92 41.78 31.60
C GLU A 833 8.17 42.48 31.03
N ASN A 834 7.97 43.10 29.85
CA ASN A 834 8.61 44.34 29.35
C ASN A 834 10.14 44.37 29.05
N GLY A 835 10.66 45.26 28.20
CA GLY A 835 10.02 46.32 27.40
C GLY A 835 10.96 46.94 26.35
N GLU A 836 10.53 48.02 25.70
CA GLU A 836 11.20 48.64 24.54
C GLU A 836 12.40 49.56 24.89
N HIS A 837 13.36 49.65 23.95
CA HIS A 837 14.29 50.76 23.58
C HIS A 837 14.79 51.81 24.63
N PRO A 838 16.08 52.28 24.57
CA PRO A 838 16.72 52.74 23.33
C PRO A 838 18.27 52.56 23.20
N SER A 839 18.82 53.14 22.12
CA SER A 839 20.24 53.24 21.70
C SER A 839 21.08 54.24 22.57
N PRO A 840 22.38 54.57 22.29
CA PRO A 840 23.23 54.18 21.14
C PRO A 840 24.76 53.92 21.40
N SER A 841 25.44 53.49 20.32
CA SER A 841 26.67 54.12 19.75
C SER A 841 28.00 53.33 19.67
N ASN A 842 28.64 53.49 18.51
CA ASN A 842 30.08 53.41 18.17
C ASN A 842 30.81 52.07 17.86
N THR A 843 30.88 51.79 16.54
CA THR A 843 32.11 51.47 15.74
C THR A 843 32.86 50.14 15.99
N THR A 844 33.41 49.43 14.98
CA THR A 844 33.92 49.88 13.66
C THR A 844 33.85 48.77 12.60
N SER A 845 33.71 49.13 11.30
CA SER A 845 34.08 48.37 10.06
C SER A 845 33.51 46.95 9.84
N GLU A 846 33.19 46.47 8.64
CA GLU A 846 33.06 46.98 7.25
C GLU A 846 32.29 45.87 6.47
N SER A 847 31.49 46.09 5.42
CA SER A 847 31.06 47.30 4.71
C SER A 847 29.69 47.11 4.01
N GLN A 848 28.92 48.19 3.92
CA GLN A 848 27.88 48.58 2.93
C GLN A 848 26.92 47.48 2.36
N ASN A 849 25.60 47.52 2.61
CA ASN A 849 24.55 48.47 2.13
C ASN A 849 24.52 48.74 0.60
N THR A 850 23.40 48.83 -0.13
CA THR A 850 22.00 48.31 -0.03
C THR A 850 21.13 48.95 -1.14
N ASN A 851 20.20 48.18 -1.72
CA ASN A 851 18.85 48.59 -2.18
C ASN A 851 18.66 49.44 -3.48
N VAL A 852 17.45 49.30 -4.06
CA VAL A 852 16.80 50.03 -5.20
C VAL A 852 17.51 49.87 -6.55
N GLN A 853 16.95 49.23 -7.60
CA GLN A 853 15.70 49.58 -8.32
C GLN A 853 15.28 48.45 -9.28
N SER A 854 14.01 48.40 -9.73
CA SER A 854 13.52 47.44 -10.75
C SER A 854 14.15 47.67 -12.13
N PRO A 855 14.30 46.62 -12.96
CA PRO A 855 13.48 46.54 -14.18
C PRO A 855 13.05 45.10 -14.58
N GLU A 856 12.42 45.00 -15.74
CA GLU A 856 11.99 43.75 -16.41
C GLU A 856 13.15 42.90 -16.98
N GLN A 857 12.78 41.72 -17.53
CA GLN A 857 13.10 41.28 -18.91
C GLN A 857 13.83 39.92 -19.08
N VAL A 858 13.52 39.26 -20.21
CA VAL A 858 14.18 38.11 -20.87
C VAL A 858 13.99 36.70 -20.27
N VAL A 859 13.02 35.97 -20.84
CA VAL A 859 13.07 34.50 -20.95
C VAL A 859 14.20 34.11 -21.92
N LYS A 860 15.02 33.11 -21.56
CA LYS A 860 16.01 32.51 -22.48
C LYS A 860 15.51 31.15 -22.99
N PRO A 861 15.69 30.82 -24.29
CA PRO A 861 15.43 29.49 -24.79
C PRO A 861 16.41 28.47 -24.20
N LEU A 862 15.98 27.20 -24.14
CA LEU A 862 16.83 26.06 -23.80
C LEU A 862 17.93 25.89 -24.85
N SER A 863 19.13 25.45 -24.43
CA SER A 863 20.21 25.14 -25.36
C SER A 863 20.04 23.75 -25.98
N ASP A 864 20.42 23.62 -27.26
CA ASP A 864 20.23 22.40 -28.07
C ASP A 864 20.78 21.12 -27.40
N SER A 865 21.88 21.23 -26.65
CA SER A 865 22.47 20.12 -25.91
C SER A 865 21.56 19.55 -24.81
N LYS A 866 20.59 20.33 -24.27
CA LYS A 866 19.54 19.81 -23.37
C LYS A 866 18.36 19.23 -24.15
N ALA A 867 18.00 19.82 -25.29
CA ALA A 867 16.96 19.27 -26.16
C ALA A 867 17.36 17.90 -26.72
N GLN A 868 18.60 17.74 -27.19
CA GLN A 868 19.13 16.44 -27.64
C GLN A 868 19.16 15.40 -26.51
N ALA A 869 19.54 15.78 -25.28
CA ALA A 869 19.54 14.84 -24.15
C ALA A 869 18.13 14.31 -23.85
N LEU A 870 17.13 15.20 -23.78
CA LEU A 870 15.73 14.83 -23.59
C LEU A 870 15.23 13.92 -24.72
N LEU A 871 15.51 14.26 -25.99
CA LEU A 871 15.15 13.43 -27.14
C LEU A 871 15.79 12.03 -27.07
N THR A 872 17.06 11.91 -26.64
CA THR A 872 17.68 10.59 -26.48
C THR A 872 17.06 9.76 -25.36
N ASP A 873 16.67 10.36 -24.23
CA ASP A 873 16.01 9.63 -23.15
C ASP A 873 14.58 9.21 -23.55
N THR A 874 13.79 10.10 -24.16
CA THR A 874 12.45 9.74 -24.70
C THR A 874 12.52 8.62 -25.74
N SER A 875 13.53 8.62 -26.62
CA SER A 875 13.72 7.52 -27.61
C SER A 875 14.01 6.16 -26.95
N LYS A 876 14.55 6.19 -25.73
CA LYS A 876 14.95 5.01 -24.96
C LYS A 876 13.77 4.43 -24.19
N ASP A 877 12.97 5.30 -23.57
CA ASP A 877 11.70 4.93 -22.94
C ASP A 877 10.73 4.33 -23.96
N LEU A 878 10.66 4.88 -25.18
CA LEU A 878 9.85 4.35 -26.29
C LEU A 878 10.31 2.95 -26.73
N VAL A 879 11.63 2.71 -26.78
CA VAL A 879 12.20 1.38 -27.09
C VAL A 879 11.96 0.36 -25.97
N ASP A 880 11.93 0.77 -24.69
CA ASP A 880 11.63 -0.12 -23.58
C ASP A 880 10.11 -0.34 -23.37
N LEU A 881 9.26 0.63 -23.72
CA LEU A 881 7.82 0.45 -23.89
C LEU A 881 7.53 -0.58 -24.98
N LYS A 882 8.16 -0.44 -26.15
CA LYS A 882 8.05 -1.41 -27.26
C LYS A 882 8.39 -2.84 -26.82
N LYS A 883 9.48 -3.04 -26.05
CA LYS A 883 9.86 -4.35 -25.50
C LYS A 883 8.80 -4.91 -24.55
N LYS A 884 8.20 -4.07 -23.69
CA LYS A 884 7.12 -4.48 -22.77
C LYS A 884 5.87 -4.89 -23.53
N VAL A 885 5.47 -4.14 -24.55
CA VAL A 885 4.35 -4.50 -25.45
C VAL A 885 4.64 -5.83 -26.16
N ASP A 886 5.78 -5.96 -26.83
CA ASP A 886 6.20 -7.21 -27.50
C ASP A 886 6.25 -8.42 -26.53
N GLN A 887 6.54 -8.20 -25.24
CA GLN A 887 6.57 -9.23 -24.20
C GLN A 887 5.18 -9.60 -23.68
N ILE A 888 4.28 -8.62 -23.49
CA ILE A 888 2.89 -8.85 -23.11
C ILE A 888 2.17 -9.63 -24.22
N THR A 889 2.30 -9.19 -25.48
CA THR A 889 1.77 -9.88 -26.66
C THR A 889 2.27 -11.33 -26.74
N LYS A 890 3.57 -11.57 -26.53
CA LYS A 890 4.11 -12.94 -26.51
C LYS A 890 3.56 -13.80 -25.37
N ASN A 891 3.32 -13.24 -24.19
CA ASN A 891 2.72 -13.99 -23.10
C ASN A 891 1.28 -14.40 -23.45
N ILE A 892 0.48 -13.51 -24.03
CA ILE A 892 -0.89 -13.79 -24.48
C ILE A 892 -0.90 -14.85 -25.59
N MET A 893 -0.04 -14.72 -26.60
CA MET A 893 0.10 -15.72 -27.67
C MET A 893 0.54 -17.11 -27.17
N ASN A 894 1.36 -17.16 -26.11
CA ASN A 894 1.78 -18.42 -25.48
C ASN A 894 0.70 -19.06 -24.58
N THR A 895 -0.40 -18.36 -24.28
CA THR A 895 -1.53 -18.87 -23.48
C THR A 895 -2.76 -19.25 -24.31
N LEU A 896 -2.82 -18.85 -25.59
CA LEU A 896 -3.91 -19.17 -26.51
C LEU A 896 -3.58 -20.41 -27.36
N ASP A 897 -3.78 -21.59 -26.79
CA ASP A 897 -3.50 -22.86 -27.48
C ASP A 897 -4.69 -23.31 -28.34
N GLY A 898 -4.65 -23.02 -29.65
CA GLY A 898 -5.47 -23.71 -30.65
C GLY A 898 -6.15 -22.85 -31.73
N ASP A 899 -6.48 -21.57 -31.47
CA ASP A 899 -7.19 -20.73 -32.44
C ASP A 899 -6.25 -19.83 -33.25
N THR A 900 -6.03 -20.20 -34.51
CA THR A 900 -5.16 -19.47 -35.43
C THR A 900 -5.72 -18.11 -35.86
N ALA A 901 -7.05 -17.93 -35.89
CA ALA A 901 -7.64 -16.66 -36.32
C ALA A 901 -7.37 -15.56 -35.28
N VAL A 902 -7.63 -15.86 -34.00
CA VAL A 902 -7.34 -14.95 -32.88
C VAL A 902 -5.84 -14.63 -32.81
N LEU A 903 -4.97 -15.64 -33.01
CA LEU A 903 -3.52 -15.44 -33.01
C LEU A 903 -3.01 -14.55 -34.17
N ASP A 904 -3.64 -14.57 -35.34
CA ASP A 904 -3.28 -13.69 -36.45
C ASP A 904 -3.84 -12.28 -36.26
N THR A 905 -5.09 -12.10 -35.80
CA THR A 905 -5.61 -10.76 -35.43
C THR A 905 -4.77 -10.12 -34.33
N LEU A 906 -4.28 -10.88 -33.35
CA LEU A 906 -3.40 -10.37 -32.29
C LEU A 906 -1.98 -10.03 -32.79
N LYS A 907 -1.51 -10.66 -33.89
CA LYS A 907 -0.26 -10.24 -34.57
C LYS A 907 -0.45 -8.93 -35.30
N ASP A 908 -1.54 -8.78 -36.05
CA ASP A 908 -1.78 -7.54 -36.80
C ASP A 908 -2.05 -6.36 -35.86
N PHE A 909 -2.86 -6.52 -34.80
CA PHE A 909 -2.98 -5.50 -33.76
C PHE A 909 -1.63 -5.13 -33.12
N ALA A 910 -0.80 -6.11 -32.77
CA ALA A 910 0.53 -5.86 -32.22
C ALA A 910 1.53 -5.26 -33.24
N LYS A 911 1.30 -5.46 -34.54
CA LYS A 911 2.08 -4.89 -35.64
C LYS A 911 1.67 -3.43 -35.88
N ASP A 912 0.38 -3.15 -35.90
CA ASP A 912 -0.17 -1.82 -36.12
C ASP A 912 0.11 -0.91 -34.91
N LEU A 913 0.00 -1.43 -33.68
CA LEU A 913 0.45 -0.73 -32.46
C LEU A 913 1.95 -0.44 -32.47
N ASN A 914 2.77 -1.40 -32.93
CA ASN A 914 4.21 -1.17 -33.15
C ASN A 914 4.48 -0.13 -34.26
N GLN A 915 3.62 -0.05 -35.27
CA GLN A 915 3.76 0.90 -36.37
C GLN A 915 3.39 2.31 -35.91
N PHE A 916 2.29 2.46 -35.15
CA PHE A 916 1.86 3.70 -34.49
C PHE A 916 2.95 4.27 -33.58
N ILE A 917 3.54 3.44 -32.71
CA ILE A 917 4.65 3.79 -31.80
C ILE A 917 5.93 4.20 -32.57
N LEU A 918 6.08 3.81 -33.84
CA LEU A 918 7.23 4.14 -34.69
C LEU A 918 6.96 5.27 -35.71
N THR A 919 5.78 5.88 -35.68
CA THR A 919 5.39 7.03 -36.52
C THR A 919 5.29 8.36 -35.76
N TRP A 920 5.86 8.42 -34.55
CA TRP A 920 5.98 9.60 -33.69
C TRP A 920 7.45 9.89 -33.35
#